data_AF-A0A1V6TB86-F1
#
_entry.id   AF-A0A1V6TB86-F1
#
_cell.length_a   1.000
_cell.length_b   1.000
_cell.length_c   1.000
_cell.angle_alpha   90.00
_cell.angle_beta   90.00
_cell.angle_gamma   90.00
#
_symmetry.space_group_name_H-M   'P 1'
#
loop_
_entity.id
_entity.type
_entity.pdbx_description
1 polymer ?
#
loop_
_entity_poly.entity_id
_entity_poly.type
_entity_poly.pdbx_seq_one_letter_code
_entity_poly.pdbx_strand_id
1 'polypeptide(L)'
;MADLDVASHYNLPSEFPEEWPAALDEADQSDEEPVQRTKSRPRKSRYFALERTPSDWRSNFGSRRGKDNRENAQNDEPDPLGTGDSVLRILKQRGLHPEDEGGKRSRFLLSSTSFSPALFLSQAHHSDSIETLIDGLDHLSQSIDQKSASLKVLVEANFERFVRAKATIDSVYKEMRDQGVSKEQTLSARRSGHFRSYSGQQRGPSPAPAPVAPSARKNALTKESEYGMKGIRGPLVEASVKAEEVWGPALGGRDREQMLKSVVDSMEKHRDVYEIGSHLFKSIQQRDYESVFEQYSKARTLANRAKSIAEQASSSHRQLADHEAHTILALGRMWIDVDQQIQSFKRDLWRRLSDAPITSTTSTASGPVEEHMELIGALLELGVENNPIWTWLHSRYDFLKLKITSFCERCKVEIEILRRRLANGEKPSADATAAYLRLAPREGPSEFPERLDSDHVIELWDCVQAFLNRLLSSQNGLLGEALDFWEVSQSFIDGNRQRLLPVGFEGESRKHHRLSPENIKELEKGIVEIVNLIRQNVLSLFNEPPTEDISLLSSPIPPSPTSPASRGITPTESRFKLDPKNLPIPVPKRGEHWEDFAFWPPFSNSLSGVHYLSKFLSIVGTAASEMAALRPVGGVGSTHDHLKSLVSVARERASRVACEAWSKDAEICKMLEDWTRDSEKRDLTKMPGLFAAFEGAILGGMQKILYVPDANAKSGSVDVVTQPPAKMLQMVRTQFVSSVYKALSGLVENAERLTASEEENEWVISRPVMTSQAIDAALSVLSADSVDSSNRNVRILLTLSNLKALQAEHVPQLIANFETSFSVKLTEEGKTVRDVLSQIEERLFQSYTKPTIAALDETIHAGITAADWVPSTDRPEQVRPYVYNTMLTLVLVHTEISTTIPSTVSPSSSRSSPNAPSSLLATILTHLLVKVSSSLLNAFRARSSFSLAALMQATLDTEFIAQTLSQYSTDQASDIQSQIYVELDRRTTNEARTKLQAELGEMRVVLKRLRDRTKGEFACFKKPRSGGGSKSST
;
A
#
# COMPACT_ATOMS: atom_id res chain seq x y z
N MET A 1 62.93 43.94 95.93
CA MET A 1 61.58 44.41 95.62
C MET A 1 61.24 43.79 94.28
N ALA A 2 60.61 42.62 94.27
CA ALA A 2 60.69 41.69 93.12
C ALA A 2 59.35 41.50 92.37
N ASP A 3 58.26 42.06 92.89
CA ASP A 3 56.91 41.58 92.55
C ASP A 3 56.16 42.52 91.58
N LEU A 4 56.57 43.80 91.47
CA LEU A 4 56.00 44.78 90.54
C LEU A 4 56.42 44.59 89.06
N ASP A 5 57.52 43.90 88.80
CA ASP A 5 58.02 43.69 87.42
C ASP A 5 57.22 42.61 86.67
N VAL A 6 56.66 41.60 87.35
CA VAL A 6 55.95 40.50 86.67
C VAL A 6 54.60 40.96 86.14
N ALA A 7 53.81 41.67 86.96
CA ALA A 7 52.51 42.19 86.56
C ALA A 7 52.61 43.22 85.42
N SER A 8 53.69 44.02 85.38
CA SER A 8 53.94 45.02 84.33
C SER A 8 54.61 44.46 83.07
N HIS A 9 55.39 43.38 83.17
CA HIS A 9 55.97 42.70 82.02
C HIS A 9 54.95 41.83 81.25
N TYR A 10 53.94 41.30 81.94
CA TYR A 10 52.89 40.45 81.35
C TYR A 10 51.48 41.09 81.31
N ASN A 11 51.30 42.33 81.75
CA ASN A 11 50.04 43.09 81.73
C ASN A 11 48.84 42.36 82.37
N LEU A 12 49.02 41.74 83.53
CA LEU A 12 47.92 41.10 84.26
C LEU A 12 47.07 42.14 85.03
N PRO A 13 45.72 42.00 85.06
CA PRO A 13 44.83 43.01 85.63
C PRO A 13 44.75 43.04 87.16
N SER A 14 45.33 42.06 87.86
CA SER A 14 45.43 41.98 89.33
C SER A 14 46.62 41.11 89.73
N GLU A 15 47.20 41.33 90.91
CA GLU A 15 48.42 40.63 91.38
C GLU A 15 48.20 39.15 91.74
N PHE A 16 46.94 38.72 92.00
CA PHE A 16 46.60 37.32 92.31
C PHE A 16 45.27 36.89 91.65
N PRO A 17 45.26 36.50 90.36
CA PRO A 17 44.09 35.91 89.70
C PRO A 17 44.04 34.38 89.91
N GLU A 18 42.91 33.83 90.36
CA GLU A 18 42.78 32.38 90.62
C GLU A 18 42.55 31.52 89.36
N GLU A 19 42.11 32.12 88.24
CA GLU A 19 42.12 31.50 86.90
C GLU A 19 42.66 32.50 85.85
N TRP A 20 43.24 31.98 84.77
CA TRP A 20 43.89 32.79 83.74
C TRP A 20 42.86 33.54 82.87
N PRO A 21 43.07 34.83 82.54
CA PRO A 21 42.08 35.59 81.77
C PRO A 21 42.00 35.13 80.30
N ALA A 22 40.86 34.55 79.90
CA ALA A 22 40.61 34.08 78.52
C ALA A 22 40.77 35.19 77.44
N ALA A 23 40.69 36.47 77.81
CA ALA A 23 40.93 37.60 76.92
C ALA A 23 42.38 37.70 76.40
N LEU A 24 43.32 36.90 76.90
CA LEU A 24 44.68 36.76 76.35
C LEU A 24 44.82 35.59 75.35
N ASP A 25 43.87 34.67 75.29
CA ASP A 25 43.88 33.52 74.35
C ASP A 25 43.16 33.84 73.02
N GLU A 26 42.20 34.78 72.99
CA GLU A 26 41.50 35.17 71.75
C GLU A 26 42.28 36.16 70.85
N ALA A 27 43.51 36.55 71.23
CA ALA A 27 44.30 37.55 70.50
C ALA A 27 45.01 37.04 69.22
N ASP A 28 44.81 35.78 68.84
CA ASP A 28 45.54 35.11 67.74
C ASP A 28 44.75 35.05 66.40
N GLN A 29 43.62 35.77 66.26
CA GLN A 29 42.84 35.87 65.00
C GLN A 29 42.27 37.28 64.73
N SER A 30 42.38 37.74 63.47
CA SER A 30 41.91 39.02 62.89
C SER A 30 42.58 40.32 63.42
N ASP A 31 42.86 41.35 62.61
CA ASP A 31 42.80 41.49 61.14
C ASP A 31 43.79 42.59 60.67
N GLU A 32 43.90 42.80 59.35
CA GLU A 32 44.79 43.78 58.71
C GLU A 32 44.43 45.27 58.92
N GLU A 33 45.33 46.14 58.43
CA GLU A 33 45.20 47.57 58.14
C GLU A 33 45.37 48.63 59.27
N PRO A 34 45.82 49.87 58.95
CA PRO A 34 46.36 50.84 59.92
C PRO A 34 45.42 52.02 60.24
N VAL A 35 45.79 52.92 61.18
CA VAL A 35 45.82 54.41 61.00
C VAL A 35 46.03 55.25 62.31
N GLN A 36 46.93 56.25 62.22
CA GLN A 36 47.06 57.56 62.96
C GLN A 36 47.11 57.74 64.51
N ARG A 37 48.06 58.63 64.91
CA ARG A 37 48.04 59.70 65.96
C ARG A 37 47.66 59.30 67.43
N THR A 38 48.20 59.85 68.53
CA THR A 38 48.84 61.17 68.80
C THR A 38 49.82 61.12 70.02
N LYS A 39 50.29 62.28 70.51
CA LYS A 39 51.41 62.52 71.45
C LYS A 39 51.11 62.23 72.95
N SER A 40 52.11 61.74 73.70
CA SER A 40 52.52 62.30 75.02
C SER A 40 53.91 61.79 75.48
N ARG A 41 54.62 62.63 76.26
CA ARG A 41 55.83 62.33 77.07
C ARG A 41 55.37 62.05 78.53
N PRO A 42 56.17 61.49 79.47
CA PRO A 42 57.64 61.37 79.53
C PRO A 42 58.07 59.90 79.81
N ARG A 43 59.19 59.49 80.44
CA ARG A 43 60.42 60.11 81.03
C ARG A 43 61.55 59.05 80.94
N LYS A 44 62.83 59.43 80.86
CA LYS A 44 64.00 58.51 80.96
C LYS A 44 64.95 58.96 82.07
N SER A 45 65.37 58.04 82.95
CA SER A 45 66.55 58.23 83.81
C SER A 45 67.81 57.77 83.06
N ARG A 46 68.97 58.35 83.37
CA ARG A 46 70.16 58.33 82.47
C ARG A 46 71.08 57.12 82.58
N TYR A 47 70.78 56.13 83.44
CA TYR A 47 71.75 55.09 83.81
C TYR A 47 71.28 53.64 83.62
N PHE A 48 70.09 53.40 83.06
CA PHE A 48 69.54 52.04 82.86
C PHE A 48 70.41 51.10 82.00
N ALA A 49 71.31 51.65 81.17
CA ALA A 49 72.23 50.86 80.34
C ALA A 49 73.42 50.22 81.10
N LEU A 50 73.39 50.20 82.43
CA LEU A 50 74.43 49.61 83.30
C LEU A 50 73.99 48.37 84.08
N GLU A 51 72.69 48.16 84.26
CA GLU A 51 72.17 47.07 85.08
C GLU A 51 71.72 45.91 84.20
N ARG A 52 72.56 44.86 84.13
CA ARG A 52 72.17 43.54 83.64
C ARG A 52 72.89 42.43 84.37
N THR A 53 72.15 41.38 84.67
CA THR A 53 72.67 40.06 85.08
C THR A 53 72.51 39.10 83.88
N PRO A 54 73.48 38.20 83.57
CA PRO A 54 73.64 37.71 82.20
C PRO A 54 73.11 36.27 81.96
N SER A 55 71.89 35.94 82.39
CA SER A 55 71.29 34.60 82.20
C SER A 55 70.32 34.47 81.02
N ASP A 56 69.48 35.49 80.76
CA ASP A 56 68.27 35.29 79.92
C ASP A 56 68.27 36.00 78.55
N TRP A 57 69.44 36.40 78.04
CA TRP A 57 69.58 37.03 76.71
C TRP A 57 69.59 36.04 75.52
N ARG A 58 68.81 34.94 75.64
CA ARG A 58 68.55 33.94 74.59
C ARG A 58 67.09 33.90 74.14
N SER A 59 66.43 35.05 74.10
CA SER A 59 65.21 35.24 73.29
C SER A 59 65.07 36.70 72.84
N ASN A 60 64.40 36.92 71.71
CA ASN A 60 64.02 38.21 71.14
C ASN A 60 65.14 39.25 70.89
N PHE A 61 65.83 39.09 69.76
CA PHE A 61 66.38 40.24 69.00
C PHE A 61 65.78 40.39 67.59
N GLY A 62 64.47 40.21 67.50
CA GLY A 62 63.66 40.77 66.41
C GLY A 62 63.42 42.25 66.65
N SER A 63 64.32 43.11 66.16
CA SER A 63 64.21 44.57 66.35
C SER A 63 63.06 45.16 65.53
N ARG A 64 61.94 45.45 66.21
CA ARG A 64 60.93 46.42 65.74
C ARG A 64 61.64 47.72 65.34
N ARG A 65 61.38 48.25 64.15
CA ARG A 65 61.91 49.54 63.67
C ARG A 65 61.27 50.72 64.44
N GLY A 66 61.73 50.90 65.69
CA GLY A 66 61.35 52.00 66.58
C GLY A 66 61.83 53.36 66.05
N LYS A 67 60.93 54.34 66.06
CA LYS A 67 61.00 55.61 65.33
C LYS A 67 61.73 56.72 66.12
N ASP A 68 62.95 56.46 66.61
CA ASP A 68 63.65 57.34 67.57
C ASP A 68 64.97 57.98 67.07
N ASN A 69 65.45 57.69 65.85
CA ASN A 69 66.77 58.17 65.39
C ASN A 69 66.77 59.58 64.73
N ARG A 70 65.86 60.49 65.14
CA ARG A 70 65.71 61.83 64.52
C ARG A 70 66.16 63.02 65.38
N GLU A 71 66.36 62.86 66.68
CA GLU A 71 66.59 64.01 67.59
C GLU A 71 68.07 64.46 67.74
N ASN A 72 69.06 63.66 67.32
CA ASN A 72 70.49 64.00 67.50
C ASN A 72 71.13 64.83 66.35
N ALA A 73 70.40 65.16 65.27
CA ALA A 73 70.97 65.80 64.07
C ALA A 73 70.67 67.32 63.94
N GLN A 74 70.13 67.94 65.00
CA GLN A 74 69.58 69.31 64.94
C GLN A 74 70.49 70.43 65.45
N ASN A 75 71.59 70.13 66.15
CA ASN A 75 72.53 71.16 66.59
C ASN A 75 73.40 71.62 65.40
N ASP A 76 73.68 72.93 65.35
CA ASP A 76 74.62 73.53 64.39
C ASP A 76 76.04 73.40 64.96
N GLU A 77 76.99 72.92 64.16
CA GLU A 77 78.39 72.75 64.55
C GLU A 77 79.23 73.88 63.92
N PRO A 78 80.23 74.44 64.62
CA PRO A 78 81.17 75.41 64.04
C PRO A 78 82.01 74.74 62.95
N ASP A 79 82.51 75.53 61.99
CA ASP A 79 83.32 75.02 60.88
C ASP A 79 84.61 74.34 61.37
N PRO A 80 84.86 73.05 61.05
CA PRO A 80 86.09 72.36 61.41
C PRO A 80 87.37 72.94 60.77
N LEU A 81 87.26 73.80 59.75
CA LEU A 81 88.38 74.50 59.12
C LEU A 81 88.62 75.91 59.69
N GLY A 82 87.84 76.35 60.68
CA GLY A 82 88.09 77.57 61.44
C GLY A 82 87.80 78.89 60.71
N THR A 83 87.13 78.86 59.55
CA THR A 83 86.88 80.06 58.72
C THR A 83 85.52 80.72 58.94
N GLY A 84 84.59 80.09 59.70
CA GLY A 84 83.31 80.71 60.03
C GLY A 84 82.55 80.09 61.20
N ASP A 85 81.69 80.89 61.84
CA ASP A 85 81.01 80.53 63.10
C ASP A 85 80.02 79.35 63.02
N SER A 86 79.47 79.02 61.84
CA SER A 86 78.63 77.82 61.69
C SER A 86 78.49 77.29 60.26
N VAL A 87 78.55 75.97 60.11
CA VAL A 87 78.45 75.27 58.82
C VAL A 87 77.09 75.53 58.15
N LEU A 88 76.00 75.61 58.91
CA LEU A 88 74.67 75.86 58.34
C LEU A 88 74.46 77.31 57.90
N ARG A 89 75.19 78.29 58.45
CA ARG A 89 75.15 79.68 57.97
C ARG A 89 75.80 79.83 56.60
N ILE A 90 76.97 79.22 56.39
CA ILE A 90 77.69 79.23 55.10
C ILE A 90 76.81 78.59 54.00
N LEU A 91 76.22 77.43 54.29
CA LEU A 91 75.31 76.75 53.35
C LEU A 91 74.03 77.55 53.06
N LYS A 92 73.49 78.28 54.05
CA LYS A 92 72.32 79.16 53.85
C LYS A 92 72.62 80.41 53.02
N GLN A 93 73.78 81.05 53.19
CA GLN A 93 74.16 82.24 52.40
C GLN A 93 74.32 81.93 50.90
N ARG A 94 74.64 80.67 50.54
CA ARG A 94 74.81 80.23 49.15
C ARG A 94 73.56 79.58 48.53
N GLY A 95 72.39 79.79 49.13
CA GLY A 95 71.10 79.44 48.52
C GLY A 95 70.65 77.98 48.66
N LEU A 96 71.35 77.16 49.44
CA LEU A 96 70.93 75.78 49.73
C LEU A 96 70.01 75.75 50.96
N HIS A 97 68.70 75.66 50.73
CA HIS A 97 67.70 75.64 51.81
C HIS A 97 67.63 74.24 52.48
N PRO A 98 68.10 74.04 53.74
CA PRO A 98 68.43 72.69 54.23
C PRO A 98 67.27 71.83 54.76
N GLU A 99 66.01 72.11 54.42
CA GLU A 99 64.85 71.39 54.98
C GLU A 99 64.05 70.54 53.97
N ASP A 100 64.08 70.83 52.66
CA ASP A 100 63.22 70.13 51.68
C ASP A 100 63.79 68.81 51.11
N GLU A 101 65.09 68.52 51.31
CA GLU A 101 65.74 67.33 50.74
C GLU A 101 66.23 66.36 51.84
N GLY A 102 65.30 65.52 52.29
CA GLY A 102 65.43 64.64 53.45
C GLY A 102 66.65 63.72 53.44
N GLY A 103 67.68 64.07 54.23
CA GLY A 103 68.82 63.22 54.54
C GLY A 103 70.18 63.70 54.02
N LYS A 104 70.26 64.80 53.28
CA LYS A 104 71.56 65.34 52.84
C LYS A 104 72.35 66.02 53.98
N ARG A 105 71.66 66.60 54.98
CA ARG A 105 72.27 67.25 56.15
C ARG A 105 73.29 66.38 56.91
N SER A 106 73.04 65.07 57.04
CA SER A 106 73.94 64.15 57.77
C SER A 106 75.22 63.79 57.01
N ARG A 107 75.41 64.28 55.78
CA ARG A 107 76.65 64.11 55.01
C ARG A 107 77.66 65.24 55.22
N PHE A 108 77.21 66.36 55.78
CA PHE A 108 78.00 67.58 56.02
C PHE A 108 78.32 67.82 57.51
N LEU A 109 77.68 67.09 58.43
CA LEU A 109 77.94 67.18 59.88
C LEU A 109 78.91 66.07 60.30
N LEU A 110 79.95 66.44 61.06
CA LEU A 110 81.03 65.52 61.45
C LEU A 110 80.54 64.44 62.44
N SER A 111 79.48 64.73 63.20
CA SER A 111 78.84 63.83 64.16
C SER A 111 78.04 62.67 63.54
N SER A 112 78.00 62.54 62.22
CA SER A 112 77.29 61.45 61.53
C SER A 112 78.22 60.38 60.96
N THR A 113 77.82 59.11 61.09
CA THR A 113 78.45 57.96 60.40
C THR A 113 78.30 58.00 58.87
N SER A 114 77.59 58.98 58.32
CA SER A 114 77.44 59.22 56.88
C SER A 114 78.19 60.45 56.34
N PHE A 115 79.08 61.07 57.14
CA PHE A 115 79.87 62.24 56.73
C PHE A 115 80.75 61.94 55.50
N SER A 116 80.80 62.87 54.53
CA SER A 116 81.57 62.73 53.30
C SER A 116 82.49 63.94 53.06
N PRO A 117 83.81 63.84 53.33
CA PRO A 117 84.73 64.98 53.25
C PRO A 117 84.75 65.68 51.89
N ALA A 118 84.67 64.92 50.80
CA ALA A 118 84.71 65.46 49.43
C ALA A 118 83.50 66.35 49.10
N LEU A 119 82.30 66.02 49.59
CA LEU A 119 81.12 66.87 49.40
C LEU A 119 81.13 68.09 50.32
N PHE A 120 81.72 67.96 51.52
CA PHE A 120 81.88 69.08 52.44
C PHE A 120 82.78 70.17 51.83
N LEU A 121 84.01 69.81 51.43
CA LEU A 121 84.95 70.76 50.82
C LEU A 121 84.41 71.39 49.52
N SER A 122 83.82 70.58 48.64
CA SER A 122 83.32 71.06 47.34
C SER A 122 82.04 71.91 47.38
N GLN A 123 81.34 71.98 48.53
CA GLN A 123 80.09 72.76 48.65
C GLN A 123 80.18 73.88 49.70
N ALA A 124 80.84 73.67 50.83
CA ALA A 124 81.07 74.73 51.81
C ALA A 124 82.23 75.66 51.42
N HIS A 125 83.37 75.10 50.99
CA HIS A 125 84.63 75.82 50.78
C HIS A 125 85.07 75.89 49.30
N HIS A 126 84.11 75.87 48.37
CA HIS A 126 84.40 75.85 46.92
C HIS A 126 85.09 77.11 46.37
N SER A 127 85.06 78.21 47.15
CA SER A 127 85.53 79.54 46.77
C SER A 127 86.89 79.89 47.35
N ASP A 128 87.37 79.06 48.28
CA ASP A 128 88.41 79.44 49.21
C ASP A 128 89.77 79.08 48.62
N SER A 129 90.78 79.90 48.86
CA SER A 129 92.10 79.68 48.27
C SER A 129 92.77 78.46 48.91
N ILE A 130 93.75 77.89 48.20
CA ILE A 130 94.55 76.77 48.71
C ILE A 130 95.27 77.17 50.00
N GLU A 131 95.67 78.45 50.15
CA GLU A 131 96.31 78.98 51.36
C GLU A 131 95.34 78.91 52.56
N THR A 132 94.09 79.38 52.42
CA THR A 132 93.07 79.25 53.49
C THR A 132 92.74 77.80 53.85
N LEU A 133 92.87 76.85 52.92
CA LEU A 133 92.67 75.42 53.21
C LEU A 133 93.85 74.79 53.95
N ILE A 134 95.07 75.34 53.81
CA ILE A 134 96.26 74.92 54.56
C ILE A 134 96.16 75.43 56.01
N ASP A 135 95.80 76.70 56.21
CA ASP A 135 95.58 77.25 57.56
C ASP A 135 94.47 76.47 58.32
N GLY A 136 93.40 76.06 57.61
CA GLY A 136 92.35 75.21 58.19
C GLY A 136 92.79 73.80 58.55
N LEU A 137 93.80 73.24 57.87
CA LEU A 137 94.40 71.93 58.20
C LEU A 137 95.19 72.01 59.52
N ASP A 138 95.97 73.07 59.71
CA ASP A 138 96.73 73.29 60.94
C ASP A 138 95.79 73.50 62.14
N HIS A 139 94.66 74.20 61.94
CA HIS A 139 93.62 74.35 62.96
C HIS A 139 92.98 73.00 63.34
N LEU A 140 92.70 72.15 62.36
CA LEU A 140 92.17 70.80 62.59
C LEU A 140 93.16 69.93 63.39
N SER A 141 94.45 70.00 63.05
CA SER A 141 95.52 69.27 63.74
C SER A 141 95.58 69.64 65.22
N GLN A 142 95.60 70.94 65.55
CA GLN A 142 95.57 71.41 66.94
C GLN A 142 94.30 70.98 67.69
N SER A 143 93.13 70.98 67.03
CA SER A 143 91.87 70.51 67.61
C SER A 143 91.88 69.00 67.92
N ILE A 144 92.51 68.19 67.07
CA ILE A 144 92.69 66.74 67.29
C ILE A 144 93.60 66.49 68.49
N ASP A 145 94.73 67.19 68.60
CA ASP A 145 95.65 67.06 69.73
C ASP A 145 94.97 67.44 71.05
N GLN A 146 94.24 68.56 71.08
CA GLN A 146 93.51 69.02 72.28
C GLN A 146 92.39 68.02 72.71
N LYS A 147 91.68 67.42 71.75
CA LYS A 147 90.68 66.38 72.04
C LYS A 147 91.31 65.06 72.45
N SER A 148 92.44 64.66 71.87
CA SER A 148 93.14 63.41 72.23
C SER A 148 93.64 63.43 73.67
N ALA A 149 94.16 64.57 74.14
CA ALA A 149 94.52 64.78 75.54
C ALA A 149 93.32 64.60 76.49
N SER A 150 92.16 65.16 76.12
CA SER A 150 90.92 65.04 76.89
C SER A 150 90.38 63.60 76.91
N LEU A 151 90.52 62.86 75.80
CA LEU A 151 90.09 61.48 75.67
C LEU A 151 90.95 60.52 76.49
N LYS A 152 92.26 60.81 76.61
CA LYS A 152 93.19 60.05 77.45
C LYS A 152 92.80 60.11 78.94
N VAL A 153 92.48 61.31 79.45
CA VAL A 153 91.97 61.50 80.82
C VAL A 153 90.64 60.77 81.05
N LEU A 154 89.75 60.74 80.03
CA LEU A 154 88.47 60.01 80.14
C LEU A 154 88.67 58.48 80.26
N VAL A 155 89.64 57.92 79.53
CA VAL A 155 90.01 56.50 79.58
C VAL A 155 90.68 56.15 80.90
N GLU A 156 91.56 57.01 81.42
CA GLU A 156 92.17 56.86 82.74
C GLU A 156 91.12 56.90 83.86
N ALA A 157 90.15 57.81 83.79
CA ALA A 157 89.09 57.95 84.79
C ALA A 157 88.01 56.85 84.79
N ASN A 158 87.85 56.10 83.68
CA ASN A 158 86.82 55.05 83.53
C ASN A 158 87.39 53.71 83.02
N PHE A 159 88.64 53.42 83.35
CA PHE A 159 89.42 52.32 82.77
C PHE A 159 88.72 50.95 82.85
N GLU A 160 88.13 50.60 84.00
CA GLU A 160 87.38 49.34 84.16
C GLU A 160 86.29 49.15 83.11
N ARG A 161 85.58 50.22 82.74
CA ARG A 161 84.43 50.15 81.84
C ARG A 161 84.87 49.99 80.39
N PHE A 162 86.00 50.61 80.04
CA PHE A 162 86.69 50.37 78.77
C PHE A 162 87.24 48.95 78.67
N VAL A 163 87.84 48.42 79.75
CA VAL A 163 88.32 47.03 79.81
C VAL A 163 87.18 46.02 79.72
N ARG A 164 86.02 46.23 80.37
CA ARG A 164 84.86 45.34 80.20
C ARG A 164 84.32 45.35 78.77
N ALA A 165 84.18 46.53 78.15
CA ALA A 165 83.76 46.64 76.75
C ALA A 165 84.75 45.95 75.79
N LYS A 166 86.06 46.16 76.00
CA LYS A 166 87.11 45.48 75.25
C LYS A 166 87.11 43.97 75.47
N ALA A 167 86.95 43.49 76.71
CA ALA A 167 86.87 42.07 77.02
C ALA A 167 85.64 41.40 76.38
N THR A 168 84.50 42.07 76.29
CA THR A 168 83.36 41.55 75.52
C THR A 168 83.62 41.51 74.01
N ILE A 169 84.30 42.51 73.45
CA ILE A 169 84.71 42.51 72.03
C ILE A 169 85.74 41.40 71.77
N ASP A 170 86.76 41.26 72.62
CA ASP A 170 87.80 40.23 72.53
C ASP A 170 87.24 38.82 72.76
N SER A 171 86.20 38.66 73.60
CA SER A 171 85.49 37.39 73.81
C SER A 171 84.68 36.99 72.58
N VAL A 172 83.92 37.91 71.98
CA VAL A 172 83.21 37.66 70.71
C VAL A 172 84.21 37.37 69.58
N TYR A 173 85.34 38.07 69.55
CA TYR A 173 86.40 37.85 68.57
C TYR A 173 87.10 36.48 68.74
N LYS A 174 87.26 35.98 69.98
CA LYS A 174 87.73 34.61 70.25
C LYS A 174 86.69 33.55 69.91
N GLU A 175 85.43 33.75 70.26
CA GLU A 175 84.35 32.81 69.94
C GLU A 175 84.15 32.67 68.41
N MET A 176 84.34 33.76 67.66
CA MET A 176 84.41 33.74 66.19
C MET A 176 85.66 33.07 65.61
N ARG A 177 86.71 32.82 66.41
CA ARG A 177 88.01 32.30 65.94
C ARG A 177 88.24 30.82 66.27
N ASP A 178 87.76 30.35 67.43
CA ASP A 178 88.20 29.07 68.00
C ASP A 178 87.23 27.88 67.78
N GLN A 179 86.06 28.06 67.13
CA GLN A 179 85.20 26.93 66.68
C GLN A 179 85.75 26.22 65.43
N GLY A 180 86.99 25.72 65.50
CA GLY A 180 87.72 25.19 64.33
C GLY A 180 88.41 23.83 64.49
N VAL A 181 88.50 23.23 65.69
CA VAL A 181 89.30 22.01 65.90
C VAL A 181 88.69 21.05 66.93
N SER A 182 88.15 19.90 66.48
CA SER A 182 88.56 18.56 66.96
C SER A 182 87.81 17.37 66.31
N LYS A 183 88.58 16.58 65.55
CA LYS A 183 88.48 15.14 65.22
C LYS A 183 87.11 14.46 65.01
N GLU A 184 86.90 14.12 63.73
CA GLU A 184 86.20 12.93 63.22
C GLU A 184 86.42 11.63 64.01
N GLN A 185 85.43 10.73 63.93
CA GLN A 185 85.73 9.31 63.67
C GLN A 185 84.65 8.62 62.82
N THR A 186 85.10 7.79 61.89
CA THR A 186 84.36 7.10 60.83
C THR A 186 83.88 5.70 61.26
N LEU A 187 83.06 5.06 60.38
CA LEU A 187 82.88 3.61 60.08
C LEU A 187 81.41 3.38 59.66
N SER A 188 80.98 2.47 58.78
CA SER A 188 81.54 1.57 57.76
C SER A 188 80.34 0.85 57.10
N ALA A 189 80.42 0.57 55.80
CA ALA A 189 79.37 -0.08 55.00
C ALA A 189 79.05 -1.56 55.35
N ARG A 190 77.85 -2.07 54.95
CA ARG A 190 77.68 -3.10 53.87
C ARG A 190 76.28 -3.77 53.78
N ARG A 191 75.86 -4.05 52.53
CA ARG A 191 75.06 -5.22 52.04
C ARG A 191 73.59 -5.37 52.54
N SER A 192 72.69 -6.20 51.96
CA SER A 192 72.46 -6.75 50.60
C SER A 192 71.27 -7.74 50.67
N GLY A 193 70.27 -7.73 49.77
CA GLY A 193 69.28 -8.84 49.69
C GLY A 193 67.98 -8.57 48.91
N HIS A 194 67.64 -9.47 47.99
CA HIS A 194 66.41 -9.49 47.16
C HIS A 194 65.15 -9.95 47.92
N PHE A 195 63.93 -9.59 47.46
CA PHE A 195 63.04 -10.52 46.70
C PHE A 195 61.70 -9.89 46.17
N ARG A 196 61.39 -10.21 44.90
CA ARG A 196 60.06 -10.45 44.23
C ARG A 196 58.84 -9.48 44.31
N SER A 197 58.40 -9.10 43.09
CA SER A 197 57.02 -9.29 42.51
C SER A 197 56.05 -8.10 42.30
N TYR A 198 56.09 -7.58 41.06
CA TYR A 198 54.98 -7.32 40.11
C TYR A 198 53.83 -6.31 40.37
N SER A 199 53.52 -5.57 39.28
CA SER A 199 52.37 -4.70 38.98
C SER A 199 52.19 -3.36 39.71
N GLY A 200 52.01 -2.27 38.94
CA GLY A 200 51.62 -0.95 39.46
C GLY A 200 51.83 0.20 38.46
N GLN A 201 50.75 0.85 38.06
CA GLN A 201 50.64 1.93 37.07
C GLN A 201 51.58 3.14 37.31
N GLN A 202 52.10 3.73 36.22
CA GLN A 202 52.67 5.08 36.25
C GLN A 202 51.57 6.14 36.26
N ARG A 203 51.48 6.90 37.36
CA ARG A 203 50.79 8.19 37.46
C ARG A 203 51.83 9.24 37.89
N GLY A 204 51.63 10.51 37.54
CA GLY A 204 52.62 11.59 37.75
C GLY A 204 53.05 11.82 39.20
N PRO A 205 54.21 12.47 39.43
CA PRO A 205 54.92 12.38 40.71
C PRO A 205 54.53 13.44 41.76
N SER A 206 54.19 12.95 42.98
CA SER A 206 54.60 13.50 44.30
C SER A 206 54.08 14.91 44.72
N PRO A 207 54.15 15.32 46.02
CA PRO A 207 54.88 14.71 47.15
C PRO A 207 54.13 14.59 48.52
N ALA A 208 54.67 13.77 49.41
CA ALA A 208 54.55 13.84 50.88
C ALA A 208 55.63 12.94 51.54
N PRO A 209 55.96 13.09 52.83
CA PRO A 209 56.18 14.30 53.63
C PRO A 209 57.67 14.44 54.07
N ALA A 210 58.10 15.61 54.53
CA ALA A 210 59.47 15.83 55.02
C ALA A 210 59.58 15.70 56.56
N PRO A 211 60.67 15.14 57.12
CA PRO A 211 60.89 15.03 58.56
C PRO A 211 61.49 16.32 59.16
N VAL A 212 61.23 16.54 60.46
CA VAL A 212 61.75 17.67 61.24
C VAL A 212 63.25 17.48 61.56
N ALA A 213 64.08 18.41 61.13
CA ALA A 213 65.51 18.52 61.48
C ALA A 213 65.99 19.98 61.40
N PRO A 214 67.09 20.37 62.09
CA PRO A 214 67.10 21.64 62.82
C PRO A 214 67.67 22.85 62.07
N SER A 215 67.18 24.04 62.44
CA SER A 215 67.68 25.33 61.98
C SER A 215 68.98 25.75 62.69
N ALA A 216 70.12 25.69 62.00
CA ALA A 216 71.26 26.61 62.22
C ALA A 216 72.33 26.45 61.12
N ARG A 217 73.20 27.48 60.99
CA ARG A 217 74.45 27.54 60.20
C ARG A 217 74.34 28.01 58.75
N LYS A 218 73.84 29.23 58.57
CA LYS A 218 74.27 30.12 57.46
C LYS A 218 75.63 30.72 57.85
N ASN A 219 76.54 30.90 56.88
CA ASN A 219 77.85 31.56 56.99
C ASN A 219 79.04 30.74 57.54
N ALA A 220 79.23 29.51 57.04
CA ALA A 220 80.57 28.88 57.02
C ALA A 220 81.22 29.04 55.64
N LEU A 221 82.48 29.49 55.59
CA LEU A 221 83.28 29.62 54.37
C LEU A 221 84.20 28.40 54.23
N THR A 222 83.68 27.30 53.67
CA THR A 222 84.47 26.13 53.29
C THR A 222 84.41 25.92 51.78
N LYS A 223 85.33 25.12 51.23
CA LYS A 223 85.35 24.81 49.79
C LYS A 223 84.09 24.08 49.31
N GLU A 224 83.36 23.44 50.24
CA GLU A 224 82.10 22.72 50.01
C GLU A 224 80.85 23.60 50.19
N SER A 225 81.02 24.88 50.56
CA SER A 225 79.98 25.91 50.59
C SER A 225 80.15 26.99 49.49
N GLU A 226 80.91 26.68 48.43
CA GLU A 226 81.10 27.51 47.22
C GLU A 226 81.36 28.99 47.53
N TYR A 227 82.26 29.28 48.47
CA TYR A 227 82.73 30.64 48.77
C TYR A 227 81.60 31.68 48.97
N GLY A 228 80.51 31.28 49.63
CA GLY A 228 79.40 32.18 49.95
C GLY A 228 78.37 32.38 48.83
N MET A 229 78.55 31.79 47.65
CA MET A 229 77.58 31.90 46.56
C MET A 229 76.20 31.31 46.90
N LYS A 230 76.07 30.40 47.88
CA LYS A 230 74.77 29.82 48.28
C LYS A 230 73.68 30.84 48.61
N GLY A 231 74.03 32.03 49.12
CA GLY A 231 73.07 33.11 49.40
C GLY A 231 72.58 33.85 48.15
N ILE A 232 73.34 33.79 47.05
CA ILE A 232 73.02 34.39 45.74
C ILE A 232 72.39 33.34 44.83
N ARG A 233 72.86 32.09 44.91
CA ARG A 233 72.37 30.93 44.15
C ARG A 233 70.92 30.61 44.51
N GLY A 234 70.47 30.89 45.73
CA GLY A 234 69.04 30.83 46.09
C GLY A 234 68.20 31.79 45.22
N PRO A 235 68.36 33.12 45.34
CA PRO A 235 67.67 34.09 44.50
C PRO A 235 67.95 33.98 42.99
N LEU A 236 69.12 33.49 42.57
CA LEU A 236 69.45 33.29 41.16
C LEU A 236 68.77 32.04 40.59
N VAL A 237 68.66 30.95 41.36
CA VAL A 237 67.87 29.77 40.99
C VAL A 237 66.38 30.08 41.12
N GLU A 238 65.95 30.89 42.09
CA GLU A 238 64.56 31.36 42.17
C GLU A 238 64.23 32.30 41.01
N ALA A 239 65.18 33.13 40.56
CA ALA A 239 65.03 33.97 39.37
C ALA A 239 65.14 33.17 38.06
N SER A 240 65.94 32.10 38.01
CA SER A 240 66.00 31.21 36.84
C SER A 240 64.76 30.31 36.77
N VAL A 241 64.25 29.83 37.91
CA VAL A 241 62.98 29.11 38.02
C VAL A 241 61.83 30.04 37.68
N LYS A 242 61.77 31.28 38.20
CA LYS A 242 60.77 32.27 37.75
C LYS A 242 60.92 32.66 36.28
N ALA A 243 62.15 32.71 35.76
CA ALA A 243 62.38 32.89 34.33
C ALA A 243 61.94 31.66 33.52
N GLU A 244 62.07 30.43 34.04
CA GLU A 244 61.61 29.20 33.40
C GLU A 244 60.07 29.03 33.53
N GLU A 245 59.47 29.49 34.62
CA GLU A 245 58.01 29.58 34.87
C GLU A 245 57.34 30.69 34.03
N VAL A 246 58.08 31.73 33.61
CA VAL A 246 57.55 32.80 32.75
C VAL A 246 57.93 32.57 31.28
N TRP A 247 59.22 32.43 30.97
CA TRP A 247 59.71 32.21 29.61
C TRP A 247 59.51 30.78 29.12
N GLY A 248 59.42 29.75 29.97
CA GLY A 248 59.06 28.40 29.53
C GLY A 248 57.64 28.36 28.94
N PRO A 249 56.60 28.84 29.66
CA PRO A 249 55.27 29.01 29.12
C PRO A 249 55.14 30.08 28.02
N ALA A 250 55.94 31.15 28.03
CA ALA A 250 55.89 32.17 26.96
C ALA A 250 56.60 31.75 25.67
N LEU A 251 57.77 31.11 25.74
CA LEU A 251 58.47 30.54 24.59
C LEU A 251 57.78 29.27 24.11
N GLY A 252 57.44 28.34 24.99
CA GLY A 252 56.62 27.17 24.64
C GLY A 252 55.22 27.57 24.16
N GLY A 253 54.68 28.69 24.63
CA GLY A 253 53.46 29.32 24.13
C GLY A 253 53.65 29.90 22.73
N ARG A 254 54.75 30.61 22.47
CA ARG A 254 55.14 31.17 21.17
C ARG A 254 55.48 30.10 20.14
N ASP A 255 56.17 29.04 20.54
CA ASP A 255 56.51 27.90 19.69
C ASP A 255 55.26 27.09 19.36
N ARG A 256 54.34 26.91 20.32
CA ARG A 256 52.99 26.40 20.05
C ARG A 256 52.20 27.35 19.16
N GLU A 257 52.25 28.66 19.36
CA GLU A 257 51.57 29.64 18.51
C GLU A 257 52.14 29.63 17.09
N GLN A 258 53.46 29.49 16.93
CA GLN A 258 54.15 29.39 15.64
C GLN A 258 53.87 28.05 14.95
N MET A 259 53.80 26.96 15.72
CA MET A 259 53.37 25.65 15.22
C MET A 259 51.90 25.68 14.81
N LEU A 260 51.02 26.25 15.64
CA LEU A 260 49.60 26.44 15.34
C LEU A 260 49.41 27.35 14.13
N LYS A 261 50.17 28.44 14.00
CA LYS A 261 50.21 29.28 12.79
C LYS A 261 50.67 28.49 11.58
N SER A 262 51.74 27.71 11.66
CA SER A 262 52.18 26.88 10.52
C SER A 262 51.18 25.79 10.13
N VAL A 263 50.44 25.24 11.11
CA VAL A 263 49.37 24.26 10.88
C VAL A 263 48.13 24.94 10.30
N VAL A 264 47.76 26.13 10.78
CA VAL A 264 46.68 26.95 10.23
C VAL A 264 47.03 27.40 8.81
N ASP A 265 48.21 27.95 8.56
CA ASP A 265 48.70 28.32 7.23
C ASP A 265 48.69 27.12 6.26
N SER A 266 49.03 25.91 6.74
CA SER A 266 48.99 24.68 5.95
C SER A 266 47.56 24.22 5.67
N MET A 267 46.69 24.32 6.68
CA MET A 267 45.26 23.99 6.59
C MET A 267 44.49 25.00 5.72
N GLU A 268 44.88 26.28 5.71
CA GLU A 268 44.34 27.32 4.84
C GLU A 268 44.80 27.12 3.38
N LYS A 269 46.08 26.79 3.15
CA LYS A 269 46.61 26.45 1.81
C LYS A 269 46.00 25.20 1.20
N HIS A 270 45.52 24.27 2.03
CA HIS A 270 44.86 23.03 1.61
C HIS A 270 43.40 22.97 2.05
N ARG A 271 42.77 24.12 2.30
CA ARG A 271 41.40 24.23 2.80
C ARG A 271 40.42 23.45 1.94
N ASP A 272 40.47 23.69 0.63
CA ASP A 272 39.62 23.05 -0.38
C ASP A 272 39.71 21.52 -0.31
N VAL A 273 40.91 20.97 -0.07
CA VAL A 273 41.16 19.52 0.05
C VAL A 273 40.43 18.93 1.26
N TYR A 274 40.41 19.64 2.39
CA TYR A 274 39.74 19.17 3.61
C TYR A 274 38.23 19.43 3.57
N GLU A 275 37.77 20.50 2.92
CA GLU A 275 36.35 20.84 2.83
C GLU A 275 35.57 19.95 1.84
N ILE A 276 36.21 19.42 0.78
CA ILE A 276 35.59 18.49 -0.21
C ILE A 276 34.83 17.35 0.48
N GLY A 277 35.42 16.68 1.48
CA GLY A 277 34.78 15.56 2.18
C GLY A 277 33.55 15.95 3.00
N SER A 278 33.44 17.22 3.43
CA SER A 278 32.25 17.76 4.11
C SER A 278 31.19 18.23 3.12
N HIS A 279 31.59 18.87 2.02
CA HIS A 279 30.69 19.28 0.95
C HIS A 279 30.04 18.08 0.25
N LEU A 280 30.82 17.02 0.00
CA LEU A 280 30.33 15.76 -0.54
C LEU A 280 29.25 15.15 0.36
N PHE A 281 29.53 15.01 1.66
CA PHE A 281 28.55 14.49 2.62
C PHE A 281 27.25 15.31 2.68
N LYS A 282 27.35 16.65 2.64
CA LYS A 282 26.18 17.55 2.59
C LYS A 282 25.38 17.37 1.30
N SER A 283 26.05 17.28 0.15
CA SER A 283 25.41 17.13 -1.17
C SER A 283 24.71 15.76 -1.28
N ILE A 284 25.31 14.69 -0.74
CA ILE A 284 24.69 13.36 -0.61
C ILE A 284 23.41 13.43 0.24
N GLN A 285 23.42 14.15 1.37
CA GLN A 285 22.21 14.35 2.19
C GLN A 285 21.14 15.16 1.46
N GLN A 286 21.53 16.18 0.70
CA GLN A 286 20.63 17.04 -0.06
C GLN A 286 20.11 16.41 -1.37
N ARG A 287 20.65 15.25 -1.78
CA ARG A 287 20.39 14.58 -3.07
C ARG A 287 20.73 15.41 -4.31
N ASP A 288 21.65 16.36 -4.16
CA ASP A 288 22.19 17.11 -5.29
C ASP A 288 23.25 16.25 -6.00
N TYR A 289 22.82 15.54 -7.04
CA TYR A 289 23.68 14.66 -7.82
C TYR A 289 24.79 15.43 -8.56
N GLU A 290 24.48 16.59 -9.14
CA GLU A 290 25.42 17.41 -9.92
C GLU A 290 26.58 17.91 -9.02
N SER A 291 26.26 18.45 -7.84
CA SER A 291 27.27 18.82 -6.85
C SER A 291 28.11 17.63 -6.38
N VAL A 292 27.53 16.42 -6.24
CA VAL A 292 28.28 15.21 -5.89
C VAL A 292 29.31 14.85 -6.98
N PHE A 293 28.95 14.92 -8.27
CA PHE A 293 29.87 14.61 -9.37
C PHE A 293 30.96 15.68 -9.52
N GLU A 294 30.63 16.96 -9.31
CA GLU A 294 31.63 18.03 -9.26
C GLU A 294 32.66 17.79 -8.16
N GLN A 295 32.23 17.52 -6.93
CA GLN A 295 33.16 17.31 -5.82
C GLN A 295 33.98 16.01 -6.00
N TYR A 296 33.37 14.94 -6.55
CA TYR A 296 34.09 13.70 -6.83
C TYR A 296 35.12 13.84 -7.95
N SER A 297 34.80 14.54 -9.04
CA SER A 297 35.74 14.80 -10.15
C SER A 297 36.89 15.74 -9.72
N LYS A 298 36.61 16.74 -8.90
CA LYS A 298 37.64 17.57 -8.24
C LYS A 298 38.55 16.71 -7.34
N ALA A 299 37.99 15.82 -6.52
CA ALA A 299 38.79 14.88 -5.72
C ALA A 299 39.64 13.93 -6.58
N ARG A 300 39.08 13.39 -7.68
CA ARG A 300 39.76 12.44 -8.58
C ARG A 300 40.90 13.08 -9.36
N THR A 301 40.73 14.31 -9.84
CA THR A 301 41.81 15.07 -10.50
C THR A 301 42.93 15.45 -9.53
N LEU A 302 42.61 15.85 -8.30
CA LEU A 302 43.60 16.12 -7.25
C LEU A 302 44.37 14.84 -6.82
N ALA A 303 43.68 13.71 -6.70
CA ALA A 303 44.31 12.41 -6.41
C ALA A 303 45.22 11.93 -7.56
N ASN A 304 44.80 12.10 -8.83
CA ASN A 304 45.63 11.81 -9.99
C ASN A 304 46.87 12.72 -10.07
N ARG A 305 46.73 14.00 -9.69
CA ARG A 305 47.87 14.93 -9.54
C ARG A 305 48.85 14.46 -8.46
N ALA A 306 48.37 14.00 -7.31
CA ALA A 306 49.23 13.44 -6.26
C ALA A 306 50.00 12.19 -6.74
N LYS A 307 49.34 11.28 -7.46
CA LYS A 307 50.00 10.11 -8.09
C LYS A 307 51.05 10.54 -9.10
N SER A 308 50.73 11.47 -10.00
CA SER A 308 51.67 11.98 -11.00
C SER A 308 52.91 12.62 -10.37
N ILE A 309 52.77 13.38 -9.28
CA ILE A 309 53.92 13.95 -8.53
C ILE A 309 54.77 12.82 -7.91
N ALA A 310 54.15 11.79 -7.33
CA ALA A 310 54.86 10.64 -6.76
C ALA A 310 55.60 9.81 -7.83
N GLU A 311 54.97 9.59 -8.99
CA GLU A 311 55.55 8.91 -10.15
C GLU A 311 56.67 9.73 -10.79
N GLN A 312 56.54 11.05 -10.85
CA GLN A 312 57.58 11.96 -11.33
C GLN A 312 58.79 12.01 -10.40
N ALA A 313 58.57 11.99 -9.07
CA ALA A 313 59.66 11.87 -8.10
C ALA A 313 60.37 10.51 -8.18
N SER A 314 59.60 9.42 -8.32
CA SER A 314 60.13 8.05 -8.44
C SER A 314 60.93 7.85 -9.73
N SER A 315 60.39 8.27 -10.89
CA SER A 315 61.10 8.19 -12.17
C SER A 315 62.36 9.07 -12.20
N SER A 316 62.31 10.27 -11.61
CA SER A 316 63.47 11.17 -11.50
C SER A 316 64.48 10.76 -10.42
N HIS A 317 64.23 9.69 -9.65
CA HIS A 317 65.05 9.26 -8.49
C HIS A 317 65.33 10.41 -7.48
N ARG A 318 64.39 11.34 -7.35
CA ARG A 318 64.51 12.51 -6.48
C ARG A 318 63.85 12.23 -5.13
N GLN A 319 64.53 12.56 -4.04
CA GLN A 319 63.89 12.59 -2.72
C GLN A 319 62.79 13.65 -2.71
N LEU A 320 61.57 13.25 -2.33
CA LEU A 320 60.42 14.17 -2.24
C LEU A 320 60.73 15.27 -1.24
N ALA A 321 60.37 16.51 -1.55
CA ALA A 321 60.42 17.59 -0.56
C ALA A 321 59.33 17.36 0.51
N ASP A 322 59.57 17.77 1.76
CA ASP A 322 58.60 17.61 2.86
C ASP A 322 57.21 18.18 2.52
N HIS A 323 57.17 19.29 1.76
CA HIS A 323 55.91 19.87 1.28
C HIS A 323 55.18 18.94 0.29
N GLU A 324 55.90 18.33 -0.66
CA GLU A 324 55.35 17.38 -1.64
C GLU A 324 54.84 16.12 -0.91
N ALA A 325 55.60 15.60 0.05
CA ALA A 325 55.18 14.49 0.90
C ALA A 325 53.91 14.81 1.72
N HIS A 326 53.84 15.99 2.35
CA HIS A 326 52.65 16.42 3.09
C HIS A 326 51.42 16.58 2.19
N THR A 327 51.57 17.13 0.98
CA THR A 327 50.45 17.23 0.02
C THR A 327 49.95 15.87 -0.44
N ILE A 328 50.85 14.92 -0.73
CA ILE A 328 50.48 13.55 -1.11
C ILE A 328 49.75 12.83 0.04
N LEU A 329 50.21 12.98 1.29
CA LEU A 329 49.55 12.39 2.47
C LEU A 329 48.16 13.00 2.73
N ALA A 330 48.01 14.33 2.62
CA ALA A 330 46.72 15.01 2.77
C ALA A 330 45.73 14.59 1.68
N LEU A 331 46.16 14.58 0.42
CA LEU A 331 45.36 14.16 -0.73
C LEU A 331 45.02 12.67 -0.69
N GLY A 332 45.93 11.81 -0.22
CA GLY A 332 45.67 10.39 -0.01
C GLY A 332 44.61 10.14 1.07
N ARG A 333 44.65 10.89 2.18
CA ARG A 333 43.63 10.80 3.24
C ARG A 333 42.27 11.33 2.78
N MET A 334 42.24 12.47 2.08
CA MET A 334 41.01 12.98 1.43
C MET A 334 40.42 11.92 0.49
N TRP A 335 41.25 11.30 -0.36
CA TRP A 335 40.78 10.30 -1.31
C TRP A 335 40.17 9.07 -0.62
N ILE A 336 40.73 8.61 0.50
CA ILE A 336 40.16 7.49 1.28
C ILE A 336 38.79 7.85 1.87
N ASP A 337 38.65 9.02 2.51
CA ASP A 337 37.35 9.47 3.06
C ASP A 337 36.31 9.67 1.95
N VAL A 338 36.69 10.30 0.84
CA VAL A 338 35.82 10.52 -0.32
C VAL A 338 35.41 9.21 -0.98
N ASP A 339 36.35 8.28 -1.23
CA ASP A 339 36.02 6.97 -1.80
C ASP A 339 35.12 6.17 -0.85
N GLN A 340 35.37 6.16 0.46
CA GLN A 340 34.49 5.47 1.42
C GLN A 340 33.06 6.06 1.42
N GLN A 341 32.91 7.38 1.37
CA GLN A 341 31.60 8.02 1.22
C GLN A 341 30.93 7.63 -0.11
N ILE A 342 31.66 7.72 -1.23
CA ILE A 342 31.16 7.39 -2.57
C ILE A 342 30.79 5.90 -2.70
N GLN A 343 31.56 4.97 -2.12
CA GLN A 343 31.22 3.56 -2.11
C GLN A 343 29.95 3.30 -1.29
N SER A 344 29.78 3.99 -0.15
CA SER A 344 28.53 3.91 0.62
C SER A 344 27.33 4.40 -0.20
N PHE A 345 27.49 5.54 -0.90
CA PHE A 345 26.49 6.14 -1.77
C PHE A 345 26.17 5.26 -2.99
N LYS A 346 27.18 4.67 -3.65
CA LYS A 346 27.02 3.71 -4.75
C LYS A 346 26.17 2.51 -4.33
N ARG A 347 26.38 1.94 -3.14
CA ARG A 347 25.53 0.84 -2.62
C ARG A 347 24.08 1.28 -2.40
N ASP A 348 23.86 2.49 -1.90
CA ASP A 348 22.51 2.99 -1.67
C ASP A 348 21.80 3.37 -2.98
N LEU A 349 22.51 3.89 -3.98
CA LEU A 349 22.02 4.05 -5.35
C LEU A 349 21.67 2.70 -5.98
N TRP A 350 22.54 1.69 -5.83
CA TRP A 350 22.27 0.33 -6.30
C TRP A 350 21.01 -0.30 -5.68
N ARG A 351 20.81 -0.13 -4.36
CA ARG A 351 19.59 -0.58 -3.68
C ARG A 351 18.35 0.19 -4.13
N ARG A 352 18.45 1.50 -4.37
CA ARG A 352 17.32 2.27 -4.92
C ARG A 352 17.01 1.87 -6.36
N LEU A 353 18.05 1.58 -7.15
CA LEU A 353 17.87 1.13 -8.53
C LEU A 353 17.18 -0.23 -8.58
N SER A 354 17.56 -1.20 -7.73
CA SER A 354 16.89 -2.52 -7.72
C SER A 354 15.37 -2.41 -7.47
N ASP A 355 14.98 -1.43 -6.68
CA ASP A 355 13.61 -1.22 -6.19
C ASP A 355 12.80 -0.23 -7.06
N ALA A 356 13.45 0.51 -7.98
CA ALA A 356 12.84 1.59 -8.75
C ALA A 356 11.73 1.08 -9.70
N PRO A 357 10.52 1.70 -9.71
CA PRO A 357 9.46 1.38 -10.65
C PRO A 357 9.76 1.92 -12.06
N ILE A 358 9.08 1.34 -13.07
CA ILE A 358 9.11 1.83 -14.46
C ILE A 358 8.20 3.06 -14.61
N THR A 359 7.13 3.14 -13.84
CA THR A 359 6.15 4.22 -13.87
C THR A 359 6.51 5.32 -12.88
N SER A 360 6.62 6.56 -13.37
CA SER A 360 6.87 7.74 -12.55
C SER A 360 5.74 7.96 -11.53
N THR A 361 6.08 7.98 -10.24
CA THR A 361 5.13 8.34 -9.18
C THR A 361 4.98 9.86 -8.99
N THR A 362 5.77 10.63 -9.74
CA THR A 362 5.95 12.07 -9.62
C THR A 362 6.04 12.72 -11.00
N SER A 363 5.03 13.51 -11.35
CA SER A 363 5.04 14.39 -12.53
C SER A 363 5.60 15.75 -12.16
N THR A 364 6.59 16.24 -12.93
CA THR A 364 7.14 17.59 -12.77
C THR A 364 6.83 18.43 -14.01
N ALA A 365 7.05 19.75 -13.93
CA ALA A 365 6.83 20.67 -15.04
C ALA A 365 7.70 20.39 -16.29
N SER A 366 8.72 19.51 -16.19
CA SER A 366 9.57 19.09 -17.30
C SER A 366 9.18 17.72 -17.89
N GLY A 367 8.13 17.07 -17.38
CA GLY A 367 7.68 15.73 -17.79
C GLY A 367 7.72 14.69 -16.66
N PRO A 368 7.43 13.41 -16.98
CA PRO A 368 7.59 12.30 -16.05
C PRO A 368 9.09 12.12 -15.75
N VAL A 369 9.47 12.28 -14.48
CA VAL A 369 10.85 11.98 -14.06
C VAL A 369 10.98 10.48 -13.95
N GLU A 370 11.79 9.89 -14.81
CA GLU A 370 12.16 8.49 -14.75
C GLU A 370 13.28 8.32 -13.72
N GLU A 371 12.92 8.08 -12.46
CA GLU A 371 13.87 7.91 -11.34
C GLU A 371 14.94 6.85 -11.67
N HIS A 372 14.59 5.80 -12.44
CA HIS A 372 15.56 4.82 -12.93
C HIS A 372 16.60 5.42 -13.88
N MET A 373 16.24 6.38 -14.75
CA MET A 373 17.19 7.07 -15.63
C MET A 373 18.12 8.00 -14.85
N GLU A 374 17.62 8.73 -13.85
CA GLU A 374 18.46 9.56 -12.98
C GLU A 374 19.45 8.72 -12.16
N LEU A 375 18.97 7.61 -11.57
CA LEU A 375 19.82 6.67 -10.81
C LEU A 375 20.85 5.97 -11.71
N ILE A 376 20.48 5.56 -12.93
CA ILE A 376 21.40 5.00 -13.93
C ILE A 376 22.43 6.05 -14.36
N GLY A 377 22.01 7.28 -14.67
CA GLY A 377 22.91 8.38 -15.02
C GLY A 377 23.91 8.68 -13.92
N ALA A 378 23.44 8.82 -12.68
CA ALA A 378 24.28 9.07 -11.50
C ALA A 378 25.31 7.95 -11.27
N LEU A 379 24.89 6.69 -11.40
CA LEU A 379 25.81 5.55 -11.32
C LEU A 379 26.86 5.59 -12.43
N LEU A 380 26.46 5.84 -13.68
CA LEU A 380 27.38 5.95 -14.83
C LEU A 380 28.36 7.14 -14.69
N GLU A 381 27.98 8.24 -14.04
CA GLU A 381 28.89 9.38 -13.79
C GLU A 381 29.88 9.12 -12.66
N LEU A 382 29.46 8.41 -11.63
CA LEU A 382 30.31 7.95 -10.53
C LEU A 382 31.31 6.85 -10.94
N GLY A 383 31.12 6.23 -12.10
CA GLY A 383 31.91 5.12 -12.64
C GLY A 383 31.62 3.80 -11.90
N VAL A 384 31.20 2.77 -12.64
CA VAL A 384 30.85 1.45 -12.07
C VAL A 384 31.47 0.32 -12.89
N GLU A 385 31.77 -0.78 -12.24
CA GLU A 385 32.35 -1.99 -12.86
C GLU A 385 31.30 -2.82 -13.62
N ASN A 386 30.06 -2.84 -13.10
CA ASN A 386 28.92 -3.58 -13.65
C ASN A 386 27.97 -2.65 -14.40
N ASN A 387 27.27 -3.16 -15.42
CA ASN A 387 26.32 -2.38 -16.20
C ASN A 387 25.01 -2.13 -15.40
N PRO A 388 24.69 -0.88 -15.01
CA PRO A 388 23.49 -0.58 -14.22
C PRO A 388 22.19 -0.80 -14.99
N ILE A 389 22.20 -0.62 -16.32
CA ILE A 389 21.03 -0.88 -17.17
C ILE A 389 20.67 -2.38 -17.10
N TRP A 390 21.67 -3.25 -17.17
CA TRP A 390 21.45 -4.70 -17.08
C TRP A 390 20.91 -5.13 -15.72
N THR A 391 21.55 -4.71 -14.64
CA THR A 391 21.15 -5.09 -13.28
C THR A 391 19.75 -4.57 -12.94
N TRP A 392 19.38 -3.38 -13.42
CA TRP A 392 18.00 -2.88 -13.32
C TRP A 392 17.02 -3.75 -14.11
N LEU A 393 17.29 -4.00 -15.40
CA LEU A 393 16.41 -4.82 -16.23
C LEU A 393 16.21 -6.23 -15.65
N HIS A 394 17.26 -6.83 -15.08
CA HIS A 394 17.19 -8.13 -14.39
C HIS A 394 16.39 -8.04 -13.08
N SER A 395 16.60 -7.03 -12.24
CA SER A 395 15.81 -6.89 -11.00
C SER A 395 14.34 -6.61 -11.28
N ARG A 396 14.02 -5.85 -12.34
CA ARG A 396 12.65 -5.64 -12.83
C ARG A 396 12.01 -6.93 -13.35
N TYR A 397 12.77 -7.75 -14.09
CA TYR A 397 12.34 -9.07 -14.53
C TYR A 397 11.99 -9.98 -13.34
N ASP A 398 12.89 -10.11 -12.36
CA ASP A 398 12.66 -10.92 -11.15
C ASP A 398 11.47 -10.41 -10.33
N PHE A 399 11.37 -9.08 -10.15
CA PHE A 399 10.26 -8.44 -9.46
C PHE A 399 8.92 -8.76 -10.14
N LEU A 400 8.84 -8.61 -11.46
CA LEU A 400 7.61 -8.86 -12.22
C LEU A 400 7.23 -10.34 -12.18
N LYS A 401 8.21 -11.25 -12.31
CA LYS A 401 8.01 -12.70 -12.16
C LYS A 401 7.45 -13.06 -10.78
N LEU A 402 8.06 -12.58 -9.69
CA LEU A 402 7.59 -12.83 -8.31
C LEU A 402 6.21 -12.20 -8.04
N LYS A 403 5.96 -11.01 -8.59
CA LYS A 403 4.68 -10.31 -8.49
C LYS A 403 3.57 -11.09 -9.17
N ILE A 404 3.77 -11.58 -10.40
CA ILE A 404 2.77 -12.37 -11.12
C ILE A 404 2.54 -13.72 -10.43
N THR A 405 3.58 -14.46 -10.06
CA THR A 405 3.42 -15.75 -9.35
C THR A 405 2.61 -15.58 -8.07
N SER A 406 3.02 -14.66 -7.19
CA SER A 406 2.31 -14.46 -5.91
C SER A 406 0.91 -13.86 -6.08
N PHE A 407 0.64 -13.11 -7.15
CA PHE A 407 -0.71 -12.67 -7.50
C PHE A 407 -1.58 -13.87 -7.90
N CYS A 408 -1.13 -14.67 -8.87
CA CYS A 408 -1.86 -15.84 -9.37
C CYS A 408 -2.14 -16.88 -8.28
N GLU A 409 -1.17 -17.19 -7.42
CA GLU A 409 -1.35 -18.12 -6.30
C GLU A 409 -2.45 -17.66 -5.33
N ARG A 410 -2.42 -16.39 -4.89
CA ARG A 410 -3.45 -15.82 -4.02
C ARG A 410 -4.83 -15.82 -4.67
N CYS A 411 -4.91 -15.49 -5.97
CA CYS A 411 -6.18 -15.43 -6.69
C CYS A 411 -6.81 -16.81 -6.89
N LYS A 412 -6.02 -17.84 -7.24
CA LYS A 412 -6.49 -19.23 -7.32
C LYS A 412 -7.13 -19.67 -6.00
N VAL A 413 -6.49 -19.33 -4.88
CA VAL A 413 -6.98 -19.64 -3.53
C VAL A 413 -8.22 -18.83 -3.15
N GLU A 414 -8.31 -17.55 -3.51
CA GLU A 414 -9.50 -16.72 -3.26
C GLU A 414 -10.73 -17.24 -4.04
N ILE A 415 -10.57 -17.55 -5.32
CA ILE A 415 -11.60 -18.16 -6.18
C ILE A 415 -12.08 -19.49 -5.58
N GLU A 416 -11.15 -20.34 -5.13
CA GLU A 416 -11.48 -21.64 -4.52
C GLU A 416 -12.22 -21.51 -3.18
N ILE A 417 -11.88 -20.53 -2.34
CA ILE A 417 -12.64 -20.27 -1.10
C ILE A 417 -14.08 -19.86 -1.41
N LEU A 418 -14.28 -18.94 -2.36
CA LEU A 418 -15.61 -18.50 -2.77
C LEU A 418 -16.41 -19.67 -3.37
N ARG A 419 -15.80 -20.44 -4.27
CA ARG A 419 -16.38 -21.66 -4.83
C ARG A 419 -16.82 -22.63 -3.73
N ARG A 420 -15.97 -22.91 -2.73
CA ARG A 420 -16.35 -23.79 -1.60
C ARG A 420 -17.44 -23.21 -0.71
N ARG A 421 -17.55 -21.89 -0.57
CA ARG A 421 -18.68 -21.26 0.14
C ARG A 421 -19.99 -21.47 -0.62
N LEU A 422 -20.01 -21.25 -1.95
CA LEU A 422 -21.19 -21.50 -2.77
C LEU A 422 -21.57 -22.99 -2.80
N ALA A 423 -20.60 -23.89 -2.96
CA ALA A 423 -20.85 -25.34 -3.03
C ALA A 423 -21.28 -25.96 -1.68
N ASN A 424 -20.97 -25.31 -0.55
CA ASN A 424 -21.52 -25.66 0.77
C ASN A 424 -22.86 -24.97 1.08
N GLY A 425 -23.29 -24.02 0.23
CA GLY A 425 -24.60 -23.37 0.34
C GLY A 425 -25.75 -24.29 -0.07
N GLU A 426 -26.97 -23.85 0.22
CA GLU A 426 -28.18 -24.54 -0.23
C GLU A 426 -28.31 -24.46 -1.75
N LYS A 427 -28.71 -25.56 -2.38
CA LYS A 427 -28.98 -25.60 -3.82
C LYS A 427 -30.21 -24.70 -4.10
N PRO A 428 -30.14 -23.76 -5.05
CA PRO A 428 -31.29 -22.91 -5.38
C PRO A 428 -32.48 -23.77 -5.83
N SER A 429 -33.68 -23.39 -5.40
CA SER A 429 -34.92 -24.03 -5.85
C SER A 429 -35.11 -23.79 -7.36
N ALA A 430 -35.79 -24.73 -8.03
CA ALA A 430 -36.08 -24.60 -9.45
C ALA A 430 -36.87 -23.33 -9.77
N ASP A 431 -37.72 -22.88 -8.84
CA ASP A 431 -38.51 -21.66 -8.94
C ASP A 431 -37.66 -20.39 -8.84
N ALA A 432 -36.66 -20.37 -7.94
CA ALA A 432 -35.69 -19.27 -7.86
C ALA A 432 -34.89 -19.16 -9.17
N THR A 433 -34.38 -20.28 -9.71
CA THR A 433 -33.70 -20.27 -11.01
C THR A 433 -34.63 -19.81 -12.12
N ALA A 434 -35.87 -20.32 -12.17
CA ALA A 434 -36.86 -19.90 -13.15
C ALA A 434 -37.23 -18.41 -13.06
N ALA A 435 -37.17 -17.79 -11.87
CA ALA A 435 -37.36 -16.35 -11.72
C ALA A 435 -36.23 -15.56 -12.39
N TYR A 436 -34.97 -15.97 -12.23
CA TYR A 436 -33.85 -15.36 -12.94
C TYR A 436 -33.90 -15.59 -14.46
N LEU A 437 -34.30 -16.79 -14.92
CA LEU A 437 -34.44 -17.08 -16.35
C LEU A 437 -35.50 -16.18 -17.05
N ARG A 438 -36.54 -15.74 -16.34
CA ARG A 438 -37.53 -14.78 -16.85
C ARG A 438 -36.97 -13.37 -17.07
N LEU A 439 -35.81 -13.03 -16.49
CA LEU A 439 -35.13 -11.74 -16.67
C LEU A 439 -34.27 -11.70 -17.95
N ALA A 440 -34.32 -12.72 -18.80
CA ALA A 440 -33.67 -12.71 -20.11
C ALA A 440 -34.09 -11.49 -20.93
N PRO A 441 -33.15 -10.75 -21.55
CA PRO A 441 -33.46 -9.52 -22.27
C PRO A 441 -34.36 -9.80 -23.48
N ARG A 442 -35.55 -9.19 -23.49
CA ARG A 442 -36.43 -9.14 -24.67
C ARG A 442 -35.84 -8.16 -25.68
N GLU A 443 -35.75 -8.61 -26.95
CA GLU A 443 -35.11 -8.00 -28.12
C GLU A 443 -34.58 -6.54 -28.00
N GLY A 444 -33.26 -6.39 -28.03
CA GLY A 444 -32.57 -5.12 -28.23
C GLY A 444 -31.15 -5.11 -27.65
N PRO A 445 -30.30 -4.12 -28.00
CA PRO A 445 -29.01 -3.90 -27.35
C PRO A 445 -29.17 -3.23 -25.97
N SER A 446 -30.21 -3.62 -25.22
CA SER A 446 -30.37 -3.26 -23.81
C SER A 446 -29.27 -3.94 -23.01
N GLU A 447 -28.69 -3.21 -22.07
CA GLU A 447 -27.73 -3.77 -21.13
C GLU A 447 -28.34 -4.97 -20.40
N PHE A 448 -27.56 -6.05 -20.22
CA PHE A 448 -28.00 -7.18 -19.41
C PHE A 448 -28.30 -6.68 -18.00
N PRO A 449 -29.44 -7.04 -17.38
CA PRO A 449 -29.77 -6.59 -16.03
C PRO A 449 -28.68 -7.03 -15.05
N GLU A 450 -28.31 -6.14 -14.12
CA GLU A 450 -27.20 -6.35 -13.17
C GLU A 450 -27.34 -7.63 -12.32
N ARG A 451 -28.56 -8.20 -12.22
CA ARG A 451 -28.87 -9.41 -11.45
C ARG A 451 -29.41 -10.52 -12.36
N LEU A 452 -28.51 -11.16 -13.10
CA LEU A 452 -28.80 -12.38 -13.85
C LEU A 452 -28.86 -13.65 -12.98
N ASP A 453 -28.38 -13.59 -11.73
CA ASP A 453 -28.24 -14.74 -10.83
C ASP A 453 -28.28 -14.29 -9.37
N SER A 454 -28.09 -15.22 -8.43
CA SER A 454 -27.89 -14.92 -7.00
C SER A 454 -26.69 -14.00 -6.76
N ASP A 455 -26.80 -13.05 -5.82
CA ASP A 455 -25.74 -12.07 -5.50
C ASP A 455 -24.39 -12.77 -5.18
N HIS A 456 -24.40 -13.96 -4.57
CA HIS A 456 -23.20 -14.76 -4.28
C HIS A 456 -22.54 -15.37 -5.54
N VAL A 457 -23.35 -15.72 -6.55
CA VAL A 457 -22.88 -16.24 -7.85
C VAL A 457 -22.25 -15.10 -8.65
N ILE A 458 -22.90 -13.95 -8.66
CA ILE A 458 -22.41 -12.72 -9.29
C ILE A 458 -21.07 -12.29 -8.65
N GLU A 459 -20.95 -12.36 -7.33
CA GLU A 459 -19.69 -12.04 -6.63
C GLU A 459 -18.51 -12.94 -7.06
N LEU A 460 -18.74 -14.24 -7.30
CA LEU A 460 -17.70 -15.14 -7.81
C LEU A 460 -17.39 -14.85 -9.29
N TRP A 461 -18.40 -14.59 -10.12
CA TRP A 461 -18.19 -14.16 -11.51
C TRP A 461 -17.35 -12.87 -11.59
N ASP A 462 -17.68 -11.86 -10.78
CA ASP A 462 -16.97 -10.59 -10.70
C ASP A 462 -15.55 -10.76 -10.14
N CYS A 463 -15.32 -11.67 -9.18
CA CYS A 463 -13.99 -12.03 -8.69
C CYS A 463 -13.11 -12.60 -9.81
N VAL A 464 -13.64 -13.53 -10.63
CA VAL A 464 -12.93 -14.08 -11.80
C VAL A 464 -12.72 -13.01 -12.87
N GLN A 465 -13.70 -12.13 -13.11
CA GLN A 465 -13.57 -11.01 -14.05
C GLN A 465 -12.47 -10.02 -13.60
N ALA A 466 -12.43 -9.68 -12.32
CA ALA A 466 -11.43 -8.79 -11.73
C ALA A 466 -10.03 -9.42 -11.77
N PHE A 467 -9.91 -10.73 -11.52
CA PHE A 467 -8.65 -11.47 -11.71
C PHE A 467 -8.16 -11.37 -13.16
N LEU A 468 -9.02 -11.70 -14.15
CA LEU A 468 -8.65 -11.66 -15.56
C LEU A 468 -8.29 -10.24 -16.01
N ASN A 469 -9.08 -9.23 -15.64
CA ASN A 469 -8.75 -7.83 -15.93
C ASN A 469 -7.41 -7.40 -15.32
N ARG A 470 -7.15 -7.74 -14.05
CA ARG A 470 -5.91 -7.35 -13.36
C ARG A 470 -4.67 -8.11 -13.85
N LEU A 471 -4.84 -9.31 -14.40
CA LEU A 471 -3.76 -10.07 -15.03
C LEU A 471 -3.52 -9.66 -16.49
N LEU A 472 -4.58 -9.39 -17.27
CA LEU A 472 -4.54 -9.36 -18.74
C LEU A 472 -4.89 -8.00 -19.38
N SER A 473 -5.39 -7.01 -18.63
CA SER A 473 -5.66 -5.67 -19.20
C SER A 473 -4.36 -4.97 -19.61
N SER A 474 -4.35 -4.36 -20.80
CA SER A 474 -3.21 -3.61 -21.31
C SER A 474 -2.96 -2.28 -20.61
N GLN A 475 -3.99 -1.66 -20.00
CA GLN A 475 -3.87 -0.30 -19.43
C GLN A 475 -3.50 -0.28 -17.93
N ASN A 476 -3.94 -1.30 -17.18
CA ASN A 476 -3.79 -1.35 -15.72
C ASN A 476 -3.49 -2.77 -15.18
N GLY A 477 -3.22 -3.73 -16.06
CA GLY A 477 -2.94 -5.12 -15.69
C GLY A 477 -1.46 -5.47 -15.65
N LEU A 478 -1.15 -6.63 -15.09
CA LEU A 478 0.21 -7.18 -15.04
C LEU A 478 0.79 -7.47 -16.43
N LEU A 479 -0.06 -7.78 -17.42
CA LEU A 479 0.36 -7.84 -18.83
C LEU A 479 0.79 -6.46 -19.34
N GLY A 480 0.07 -5.39 -19.01
CA GLY A 480 0.50 -4.01 -19.30
C GLY A 480 1.90 -3.72 -18.76
N GLU A 481 2.16 -4.02 -17.49
CA GLU A 481 3.50 -3.87 -16.90
C GLU A 481 4.60 -4.69 -17.62
N ALA A 482 4.24 -5.83 -18.22
CA ALA A 482 5.15 -6.65 -19.03
C ALA A 482 5.39 -6.08 -20.44
N LEU A 483 4.35 -5.48 -21.05
CA LEU A 483 4.45 -4.75 -22.32
C LEU A 483 5.32 -3.49 -22.14
N ASP A 484 5.07 -2.70 -21.10
CA ASP A 484 5.87 -1.51 -20.74
C ASP A 484 7.34 -1.88 -20.49
N PHE A 485 7.58 -2.97 -19.74
CA PHE A 485 8.93 -3.50 -19.53
C PHE A 485 9.62 -3.88 -20.84
N TRP A 486 8.90 -4.52 -21.77
CA TRP A 486 9.46 -4.84 -23.08
C TRP A 486 9.71 -3.58 -23.93
N GLU A 487 8.80 -2.61 -23.97
CA GLU A 487 8.99 -1.35 -24.71
C GLU A 487 10.21 -0.58 -24.20
N VAL A 488 10.34 -0.44 -22.87
CA VAL A 488 11.51 0.18 -22.26
C VAL A 488 12.77 -0.60 -22.59
N SER A 489 12.76 -1.93 -22.46
CA SER A 489 13.90 -2.79 -22.82
C SER A 489 14.29 -2.66 -24.30
N GLN A 490 13.32 -2.64 -25.20
CA GLN A 490 13.53 -2.46 -26.63
C GLN A 490 14.12 -1.07 -26.92
N SER A 491 13.66 -0.02 -26.25
CA SER A 491 14.22 1.33 -26.41
C SER A 491 15.67 1.48 -25.86
N PHE A 492 16.10 0.58 -24.97
CA PHE A 492 17.51 0.39 -24.61
C PHE A 492 18.27 -0.44 -25.65
N ILE A 493 17.68 -1.50 -26.23
CA ILE A 493 18.31 -2.31 -27.29
C ILE A 493 18.54 -1.48 -28.57
N ASP A 494 17.53 -0.71 -29.00
CA ASP A 494 17.57 0.16 -30.17
C ASP A 494 18.42 1.43 -29.93
N GLY A 495 18.88 1.66 -28.69
CA GLY A 495 19.80 2.73 -28.32
C GLY A 495 19.21 4.13 -28.17
N ASN A 496 17.89 4.30 -28.30
CA ASN A 496 17.22 5.59 -28.17
C ASN A 496 17.44 6.22 -26.78
N ARG A 497 17.22 5.44 -25.69
CA ARG A 497 17.46 5.91 -24.31
C ARG A 497 18.94 6.09 -23.98
N GLN A 498 19.83 5.32 -24.62
CA GLN A 498 21.28 5.37 -24.39
C GLN A 498 21.92 6.69 -24.87
N ARG A 499 21.27 7.43 -25.79
CA ARG A 499 21.74 8.75 -26.24
C ARG A 499 21.57 9.86 -25.19
N LEU A 500 20.71 9.64 -24.20
CA LEU A 500 20.45 10.56 -23.10
C LEU A 500 21.36 10.30 -21.89
N LEU A 501 22.11 9.19 -21.89
CA LEU A 501 22.95 8.80 -20.75
C LEU A 501 24.35 9.43 -20.81
N PRO A 502 24.87 9.91 -19.67
CA PRO A 502 26.18 10.54 -19.58
C PRO A 502 27.32 9.53 -19.74
N VAL A 503 28.38 9.91 -20.46
CA VAL A 503 29.51 9.03 -20.79
C VAL A 503 30.49 8.77 -19.63
N GLY A 504 30.28 9.40 -18.48
CA GLY A 504 31.13 9.30 -17.29
C GLY A 504 32.49 10.01 -17.42
N PHE A 505 33.22 10.05 -16.30
CA PHE A 505 34.57 10.61 -16.24
C PHE A 505 35.49 9.92 -17.27
N GLU A 506 36.22 10.71 -18.08
CA GLU A 506 37.10 10.26 -19.17
C GLU A 506 36.46 9.27 -20.19
N GLY A 507 35.13 9.11 -20.19
CA GLY A 507 34.44 8.19 -21.09
C GLY A 507 34.42 6.72 -20.65
N GLU A 508 34.78 6.42 -19.39
CA GLU A 508 34.80 5.05 -18.83
C GLU A 508 33.48 4.30 -19.05
N SER A 509 32.35 5.01 -18.91
CA SER A 509 31.00 4.44 -18.88
C SER A 509 30.41 4.10 -20.26
N ARG A 510 31.08 4.50 -21.35
CA ARG A 510 30.72 4.15 -22.74
C ARG A 510 30.62 2.64 -22.98
N LYS A 511 31.32 1.82 -22.18
CA LYS A 511 31.25 0.35 -22.23
C LYS A 511 29.88 -0.18 -21.79
N HIS A 512 29.24 0.47 -20.82
CA HIS A 512 27.95 0.07 -20.27
C HIS A 512 26.76 0.59 -21.10
N HIS A 513 27.00 1.57 -21.98
CA HIS A 513 26.02 2.07 -22.95
C HIS A 513 25.71 1.06 -24.08
N ARG A 514 26.31 -0.13 -24.08
CA ARG A 514 25.88 -1.24 -24.94
C ARG A 514 25.59 -2.46 -24.07
N LEU A 515 24.41 -3.04 -24.25
CA LEU A 515 24.09 -4.35 -23.71
C LEU A 515 24.89 -5.41 -24.49
N SER A 516 25.36 -6.46 -23.79
CA SER A 516 26.01 -7.58 -24.46
C SER A 516 24.99 -8.36 -25.30
N PRO A 517 25.40 -9.04 -26.39
CA PRO A 517 24.48 -9.87 -27.18
C PRO A 517 23.95 -11.09 -26.39
N GLU A 518 24.60 -11.46 -25.28
CA GLU A 518 24.13 -12.52 -24.38
C GLU A 518 23.01 -12.00 -23.46
N ASN A 519 23.21 -10.81 -22.88
CA ASN A 519 22.21 -10.12 -22.06
C ASN A 519 20.92 -9.82 -22.85
N ILE A 520 21.05 -9.46 -24.14
CA ILE A 520 19.89 -9.25 -25.04
C ILE A 520 19.08 -10.55 -25.19
N LYS A 521 19.75 -11.69 -25.46
CA LYS A 521 19.08 -13.00 -25.57
C LYS A 521 18.43 -13.45 -24.26
N GLU A 522 19.08 -13.17 -23.14
CA GLU A 522 18.53 -13.51 -21.82
C GLU A 522 17.29 -12.67 -21.50
N LEU A 523 17.26 -11.40 -21.89
CA LEU A 523 16.09 -10.54 -21.76
C LEU A 523 14.96 -10.90 -22.74
N GLU A 524 15.27 -11.27 -23.98
CA GLU A 524 14.32 -11.86 -24.93
C GLU A 524 13.71 -13.16 -24.39
N LYS A 525 14.53 -14.01 -23.74
CA LYS A 525 14.06 -15.22 -23.05
C LYS A 525 13.20 -14.88 -21.82
N GLY A 526 13.57 -13.86 -21.05
CA GLY A 526 12.85 -13.42 -19.85
C GLY A 526 11.43 -12.95 -20.16
N ILE A 527 11.23 -12.11 -21.19
CA ILE A 527 9.87 -11.71 -21.58
C ILE A 527 9.04 -12.90 -22.07
N VAL A 528 9.65 -13.86 -22.80
CA VAL A 528 8.99 -15.11 -23.21
C VAL A 528 8.64 -15.99 -22.00
N GLU A 529 9.44 -15.99 -20.94
CA GLU A 529 9.15 -16.69 -19.68
C GLU A 529 7.97 -16.03 -18.93
N ILE A 530 7.94 -14.70 -18.83
CA ILE A 530 6.81 -13.95 -18.23
C ILE A 530 5.51 -14.17 -19.00
N VAL A 531 5.54 -14.07 -20.33
CA VAL A 531 4.37 -14.35 -21.20
C VAL A 531 3.90 -15.79 -21.01
N ASN A 532 4.82 -16.76 -20.92
CA ASN A 532 4.46 -18.15 -20.64
C ASN A 532 3.90 -18.36 -19.22
N LEU A 533 4.38 -17.63 -18.22
CA LEU A 533 3.88 -17.70 -16.84
C LEU A 533 2.46 -17.14 -16.73
N ILE A 534 2.17 -16.01 -17.38
CA ILE A 534 0.81 -15.47 -17.51
C ILE A 534 -0.08 -16.49 -18.25
N ARG A 535 0.36 -16.97 -19.42
CA ARG A 535 -0.36 -17.96 -20.24
C ARG A 535 -0.67 -19.25 -19.48
N GLN A 536 0.28 -19.80 -18.73
CA GLN A 536 0.10 -21.02 -17.93
C GLN A 536 -0.88 -20.81 -16.76
N ASN A 537 -0.88 -19.64 -16.12
CA ASN A 537 -1.83 -19.33 -15.06
C ASN A 537 -3.27 -19.15 -15.56
N VAL A 538 -3.46 -18.53 -16.74
CA VAL A 538 -4.78 -18.49 -17.39
C VAL A 538 -5.18 -19.90 -17.86
N LEU A 539 -4.27 -20.67 -18.47
CA LEU A 539 -4.57 -22.03 -18.96
C LEU A 539 -4.97 -22.97 -17.82
N SER A 540 -4.27 -22.93 -16.68
CA SER A 540 -4.62 -23.73 -15.51
C SER A 540 -6.01 -23.37 -14.97
N LEU A 541 -6.37 -22.09 -14.89
CA LEU A 541 -7.74 -21.68 -14.50
C LEU A 541 -8.84 -22.28 -15.39
N PHE A 542 -8.60 -22.45 -16.69
CA PHE A 542 -9.60 -22.99 -17.64
C PHE A 542 -9.54 -24.52 -17.84
N ASN A 543 -8.41 -25.17 -17.58
CA ASN A 543 -8.18 -26.57 -17.94
C ASN A 543 -7.88 -27.52 -16.78
N GLU A 544 -7.37 -27.02 -15.65
CA GLU A 544 -7.12 -27.82 -14.46
C GLU A 544 -8.37 -27.82 -13.55
N PRO A 545 -8.64 -28.93 -12.84
CA PRO A 545 -9.69 -28.97 -11.84
C PRO A 545 -9.37 -28.01 -10.67
N PRO A 546 -10.38 -27.62 -9.86
CA PRO A 546 -10.17 -26.82 -8.65
C PRO A 546 -9.10 -27.42 -7.74
N THR A 547 -8.25 -26.57 -7.16
CA THR A 547 -7.15 -26.98 -6.28
C THR A 547 -7.68 -27.47 -4.94
N GLU A 548 -7.40 -28.73 -4.59
CA GLU A 548 -7.88 -29.33 -3.33
C GLU A 548 -7.14 -28.74 -2.09
N ASP A 549 -5.88 -28.33 -2.23
CA ASP A 549 -5.03 -27.80 -1.16
C ASP A 549 -5.13 -26.27 -0.96
N ILE A 550 -5.85 -25.83 0.08
CA ILE A 550 -5.87 -24.42 0.55
C ILE A 550 -4.68 -24.09 1.50
N SER A 551 -3.83 -25.08 1.79
CA SER A 551 -2.72 -25.02 2.76
C SER A 551 -1.72 -23.86 2.56
N LEU A 552 -1.67 -23.26 1.37
CA LEU A 552 -0.86 -22.08 1.05
C LEU A 552 -1.27 -20.79 1.80
N LEU A 553 -2.46 -20.74 2.42
CA LEU A 553 -2.84 -19.66 3.34
C LEU A 553 -2.17 -19.78 4.72
N SER A 554 -1.74 -20.98 5.10
CA SER A 554 -1.20 -21.27 6.44
C SER A 554 0.30 -20.98 6.56
N SER A 555 0.99 -20.75 5.44
CA SER A 555 2.37 -20.25 5.43
C SER A 555 2.39 -18.73 5.51
N PRO A 556 2.76 -18.11 6.66
CA PRO A 556 2.99 -16.67 6.69
C PRO A 556 4.18 -16.36 5.78
N ILE A 557 3.95 -15.56 4.74
CA ILE A 557 5.04 -14.91 4.01
C ILE A 557 5.81 -14.08 5.06
N PRO A 558 7.12 -14.31 5.25
CA PRO A 558 7.89 -13.58 6.27
C PRO A 558 7.80 -12.08 5.96
N PRO A 559 7.47 -11.22 6.95
CA PRO A 559 7.32 -9.80 6.71
C PRO A 559 8.69 -9.18 6.38
N SER A 560 8.96 -8.98 5.09
CA SER A 560 10.08 -8.16 4.66
C SER A 560 9.78 -6.68 4.97
N PRO A 561 10.70 -5.95 5.64
CA PRO A 561 10.39 -4.67 6.29
C PRO A 561 10.16 -3.48 5.33
N THR A 562 10.12 -3.71 4.02
CA THR A 562 10.04 -2.67 2.98
C THR A 562 8.82 -2.77 2.07
N SER A 563 7.96 -3.78 2.23
CA SER A 563 6.62 -3.72 1.63
C SER A 563 5.73 -2.83 2.51
N PRO A 564 5.25 -1.65 2.06
CA PRO A 564 4.13 -1.02 2.74
C PRO A 564 2.97 -2.03 2.74
N ALA A 565 2.20 -2.09 3.85
CA ALA A 565 1.10 -3.03 4.00
C ALA A 565 0.26 -3.07 2.72
N SER A 566 0.23 -4.22 2.06
CA SER A 566 -0.12 -4.37 0.65
C SER A 566 -1.61 -4.10 0.41
N ARG A 567 -1.96 -2.81 0.35
CA ARG A 567 -3.26 -2.30 -0.09
C ARG A 567 -3.47 -2.76 -1.52
N GLY A 568 -4.35 -3.75 -1.68
CA GLY A 568 -4.80 -4.21 -2.99
C GLY A 568 -3.80 -5.08 -3.74
N ILE A 569 -3.62 -6.35 -3.33
CA ILE A 569 -3.05 -7.41 -4.21
C ILE A 569 -4.08 -8.52 -4.49
N THR A 570 -5.24 -8.51 -3.84
CA THR A 570 -6.37 -9.35 -4.27
C THR A 570 -7.26 -8.62 -5.29
N PRO A 571 -7.93 -9.32 -6.23
CA PRO A 571 -8.93 -8.72 -7.11
C PRO A 571 -10.05 -8.00 -6.36
N THR A 572 -10.39 -8.43 -5.14
CA THR A 572 -11.54 -7.97 -4.36
C THR A 572 -11.20 -6.95 -3.24
N GLU A 573 -9.96 -6.44 -3.22
CA GLU A 573 -9.42 -5.43 -2.28
C GLU A 573 -10.10 -5.35 -0.88
N SER A 574 -9.98 -6.43 -0.10
CA SER A 574 -10.38 -6.52 1.32
C SER A 574 -11.88 -6.56 1.67
N ARG A 575 -12.81 -6.79 0.73
CA ARG A 575 -14.22 -7.09 1.10
C ARG A 575 -14.34 -8.31 2.02
N PHE A 576 -13.51 -9.33 1.79
CA PHE A 576 -13.46 -10.51 2.64
C PHE A 576 -12.45 -10.36 3.78
N LYS A 577 -12.97 -10.16 4.99
CA LYS A 577 -12.28 -10.60 6.22
C LYS A 577 -12.30 -12.13 6.25
N LEU A 578 -11.35 -12.74 5.56
CA LEU A 578 -11.06 -14.18 5.64
C LEU A 578 -10.53 -14.49 7.04
N ASP A 579 -11.44 -14.74 7.98
CA ASP A 579 -11.08 -15.26 9.30
C ASP A 579 -10.46 -16.66 9.12
N PRO A 580 -9.18 -16.88 9.47
CA PRO A 580 -8.49 -18.17 9.24
C PRO A 580 -9.15 -19.35 9.96
N LYS A 581 -10.07 -19.08 10.89
CA LYS A 581 -10.85 -20.08 11.63
C LYS A 581 -12.12 -20.55 10.90
N ASN A 582 -12.56 -19.84 9.86
CA ASN A 582 -13.76 -20.14 9.07
C ASN A 582 -13.41 -20.47 7.60
N LEU A 583 -12.43 -21.36 7.40
CA LEU A 583 -12.13 -21.92 6.08
C LEU A 583 -13.17 -22.99 5.71
N PRO A 584 -13.79 -22.92 4.53
CA PRO A 584 -14.82 -23.87 4.13
C PRO A 584 -14.20 -25.26 3.83
N ILE A 585 -14.84 -26.29 4.37
CA ILE A 585 -14.45 -27.70 4.22
C ILE A 585 -14.56 -28.11 2.73
N PRO A 586 -13.66 -28.95 2.19
CA PRO A 586 -13.80 -29.52 0.86
C PRO A 586 -15.17 -30.23 0.70
N VAL A 587 -15.90 -29.88 -0.34
CA VAL A 587 -17.21 -30.49 -0.62
C VAL A 587 -16.97 -31.87 -1.23
N PRO A 588 -17.64 -32.95 -0.77
CA PRO A 588 -17.56 -34.25 -1.44
C PRO A 588 -18.08 -34.14 -2.87
N LYS A 589 -17.32 -34.69 -3.83
CA LYS A 589 -17.66 -34.69 -5.27
C LYS A 589 -19.01 -35.37 -5.47
N ARG A 590 -20.00 -34.62 -5.95
CA ARG A 590 -21.38 -35.09 -6.22
C ARG A 590 -21.57 -35.49 -7.69
N GLY A 591 -20.57 -35.30 -8.54
CA GLY A 591 -20.67 -35.55 -9.98
C GLY A 591 -21.43 -34.46 -10.74
N GLU A 592 -21.52 -33.26 -10.16
CA GLU A 592 -22.13 -32.10 -10.84
C GLU A 592 -21.21 -31.56 -11.95
N HIS A 593 -21.79 -31.10 -13.07
CA HIS A 593 -21.04 -30.69 -14.27
C HIS A 593 -19.94 -29.63 -14.03
N TRP A 594 -20.08 -28.82 -12.98
CA TRP A 594 -19.16 -27.72 -12.68
C TRP A 594 -17.98 -28.14 -11.82
N GLU A 595 -17.98 -29.37 -11.28
CA GLU A 595 -16.92 -29.87 -10.39
C GLU A 595 -15.54 -29.89 -11.07
N ASP A 596 -15.49 -30.12 -12.38
CA ASP A 596 -14.26 -30.18 -13.17
C ASP A 596 -13.67 -28.80 -13.57
N PHE A 597 -14.37 -27.69 -13.32
CA PHE A 597 -14.05 -26.39 -13.94
C PHE A 597 -13.81 -25.29 -12.90
N ALA A 598 -12.54 -24.92 -12.64
CA ALA A 598 -12.17 -23.97 -11.59
C ALA A 598 -12.81 -22.58 -11.72
N PHE A 599 -13.05 -22.09 -12.95
CA PHE A 599 -13.62 -20.77 -13.24
C PHE A 599 -15.15 -20.66 -13.11
N TRP A 600 -15.88 -21.76 -12.99
CA TRP A 600 -17.35 -21.76 -13.03
C TRP A 600 -17.96 -21.74 -11.61
N PRO A 601 -18.82 -20.77 -11.26
CA PRO A 601 -19.49 -20.72 -9.97
C PRO A 601 -20.49 -21.89 -9.79
N PRO A 602 -20.46 -22.59 -8.64
CA PRO A 602 -21.46 -23.61 -8.31
C PRO A 602 -22.89 -23.05 -8.40
N PHE A 603 -23.80 -23.85 -8.94
CA PHE A 603 -25.22 -23.51 -9.14
C PHE A 603 -25.54 -22.31 -10.03
N SER A 604 -24.56 -21.71 -10.72
CA SER A 604 -24.82 -20.62 -11.67
C SER A 604 -25.64 -21.07 -12.88
N ASN A 605 -26.48 -20.16 -13.37
CA ASN A 605 -27.32 -20.39 -14.54
C ASN A 605 -26.58 -20.10 -15.86
N SER A 606 -27.17 -20.61 -16.95
CA SER A 606 -26.66 -20.49 -18.31
C SER A 606 -26.65 -19.05 -18.83
N LEU A 607 -27.58 -18.18 -18.42
CA LEU A 607 -27.60 -16.77 -18.80
C LEU A 607 -26.40 -16.00 -18.24
N SER A 608 -26.14 -16.13 -16.93
CA SER A 608 -25.00 -15.49 -16.26
C SER A 608 -23.69 -16.05 -16.80
N GLY A 609 -23.59 -17.39 -16.91
CA GLY A 609 -22.42 -18.06 -17.49
C GLY A 609 -22.10 -17.61 -18.91
N VAL A 610 -23.09 -17.58 -19.81
CA VAL A 610 -22.89 -17.15 -21.20
C VAL A 610 -22.49 -15.66 -21.27
N HIS A 611 -23.07 -14.79 -20.44
CA HIS A 611 -22.70 -13.38 -20.34
C HIS A 611 -21.25 -13.20 -19.86
N TYR A 612 -20.86 -13.78 -18.73
CA TYR A 612 -19.51 -13.60 -18.18
C TYR A 612 -18.42 -14.32 -19.00
N LEU A 613 -18.67 -15.53 -19.50
CA LEU A 613 -17.70 -16.24 -20.36
C LEU A 613 -17.43 -15.50 -21.68
N SER A 614 -18.43 -14.79 -22.23
CA SER A 614 -18.21 -13.94 -23.41
C SER A 614 -17.22 -12.80 -23.12
N LYS A 615 -17.30 -12.18 -21.93
CA LYS A 615 -16.33 -11.15 -21.48
C LYS A 615 -14.95 -11.77 -21.23
N PHE A 616 -14.89 -12.94 -20.59
CA PHE A 616 -13.62 -13.59 -20.26
C PHE A 616 -12.84 -13.96 -21.53
N LEU A 617 -13.51 -14.54 -22.53
CA LEU A 617 -12.87 -14.88 -23.80
C LEU A 617 -12.52 -13.66 -24.64
N SER A 618 -13.28 -12.57 -24.55
CA SER A 618 -12.90 -11.27 -25.14
C SER A 618 -11.56 -10.78 -24.55
N ILE A 619 -11.45 -10.69 -23.22
CA ILE A 619 -10.22 -10.29 -22.51
C ILE A 619 -9.04 -11.22 -22.83
N VAL A 620 -9.24 -12.54 -22.78
CA VAL A 620 -8.20 -13.54 -23.09
C VAL A 620 -7.78 -13.47 -24.56
N GLY A 621 -8.72 -13.23 -25.48
CA GLY A 621 -8.44 -13.06 -26.91
C GLY A 621 -7.62 -11.81 -27.19
N THR A 622 -8.03 -10.64 -26.67
CA THR A 622 -7.27 -9.39 -26.83
C THR A 622 -5.86 -9.50 -26.24
N ALA A 623 -5.73 -10.11 -25.05
CA ALA A 623 -4.46 -10.28 -24.39
C ALA A 623 -3.54 -11.28 -25.11
N ALA A 624 -4.08 -12.36 -25.69
CA ALA A 624 -3.31 -13.31 -26.49
C ALA A 624 -2.81 -12.68 -27.80
N SER A 625 -3.63 -11.85 -28.46
CA SER A 625 -3.24 -11.05 -29.62
C SER A 625 -2.14 -10.02 -29.29
N GLU A 626 -2.21 -9.36 -28.12
CA GLU A 626 -1.17 -8.43 -27.65
C GLU A 626 0.13 -9.15 -27.26
N MET A 627 0.05 -10.29 -26.56
CA MET A 627 1.21 -11.14 -26.26
C MET A 627 1.89 -11.68 -27.54
N ALA A 628 1.13 -11.98 -28.59
CA ALA A 628 1.66 -12.44 -29.88
C ALA A 628 2.28 -11.31 -30.73
N ALA A 629 1.93 -10.04 -30.47
CA ALA A 629 2.52 -8.89 -31.16
C ALA A 629 3.96 -8.57 -30.68
N LEU A 630 4.39 -9.13 -29.55
CA LEU A 630 5.75 -8.98 -29.04
C LEU A 630 6.78 -9.66 -29.96
N ARG A 631 7.77 -8.88 -30.42
CA ARG A 631 8.81 -9.33 -31.37
C ARG A 631 9.54 -10.63 -30.97
N PRO A 632 9.95 -10.86 -29.70
CA PRO A 632 10.59 -12.12 -29.31
C PRO A 632 9.64 -13.32 -29.34
N VAL A 633 8.36 -13.09 -29.04
CA VAL A 633 7.31 -14.12 -29.05
C VAL A 633 6.99 -14.55 -30.49
N GLY A 634 6.92 -13.61 -31.42
CA GLY A 634 6.74 -13.90 -32.85
C GLY A 634 7.93 -14.62 -33.51
N GLY A 635 9.14 -14.48 -32.97
CA GLY A 635 10.33 -15.18 -33.48
C GLY A 635 10.43 -16.66 -33.07
N VAL A 636 9.79 -17.06 -31.96
CA VAL A 636 9.81 -18.43 -31.44
C VAL A 636 8.45 -19.07 -31.69
N GLY A 637 8.27 -19.68 -32.86
CA GLY A 637 6.97 -20.19 -33.35
C GLY A 637 6.20 -21.07 -32.36
N SER A 638 6.88 -21.83 -31.51
CA SER A 638 6.22 -22.63 -30.48
C SER A 638 5.42 -21.78 -29.47
N THR A 639 5.89 -20.59 -29.07
CA THR A 639 5.16 -19.76 -28.09
C THR A 639 3.86 -19.21 -28.68
N HIS A 640 3.86 -18.86 -29.97
CA HIS A 640 2.67 -18.47 -30.71
C HIS A 640 1.64 -19.60 -30.76
N ASP A 641 2.07 -20.83 -31.05
CA ASP A 641 1.20 -22.01 -31.04
C ASP A 641 0.65 -22.30 -29.63
N HIS A 642 1.42 -22.07 -28.57
CA HIS A 642 0.93 -22.17 -27.19
C HIS A 642 -0.13 -21.10 -26.85
N LEU A 643 -0.04 -19.88 -27.41
CA LEU A 643 -1.07 -18.83 -27.24
C LEU A 643 -2.35 -19.19 -28.02
N LYS A 644 -2.23 -19.72 -29.23
CA LYS A 644 -3.37 -20.28 -30.00
C LYS A 644 -4.04 -21.43 -29.24
N SER A 645 -3.24 -22.31 -28.64
CA SER A 645 -3.72 -23.40 -27.79
C SER A 645 -4.46 -22.88 -26.56
N LEU A 646 -3.96 -21.84 -25.88
CA LEU A 646 -4.67 -21.19 -24.75
C LEU A 646 -6.09 -20.74 -25.15
N VAL A 647 -6.21 -19.93 -26.20
CA VAL A 647 -7.51 -19.42 -26.67
C VAL A 647 -8.43 -20.57 -27.08
N SER A 648 -7.91 -21.57 -27.79
CA SER A 648 -8.71 -22.71 -28.24
C SER A 648 -9.20 -23.59 -27.08
N VAL A 649 -8.35 -23.89 -26.08
CA VAL A 649 -8.71 -24.72 -24.93
C VAL A 649 -9.67 -23.99 -24.00
N ALA A 650 -9.43 -22.70 -23.71
CA ALA A 650 -10.34 -21.89 -22.90
C ALA A 650 -11.74 -21.81 -23.55
N ARG A 651 -11.81 -21.60 -24.87
CA ARG A 651 -13.05 -21.60 -25.63
C ARG A 651 -13.76 -22.97 -25.65
N GLU A 652 -13.03 -24.06 -25.86
CA GLU A 652 -13.61 -25.41 -25.82
C GLU A 652 -14.22 -25.71 -24.44
N ARG A 653 -13.44 -25.46 -23.37
CA ARG A 653 -13.88 -25.66 -21.98
C ARG A 653 -15.09 -24.79 -21.64
N ALA A 654 -15.05 -23.49 -21.95
CA ALA A 654 -16.16 -22.56 -21.73
C ALA A 654 -17.45 -22.99 -22.47
N SER A 655 -17.34 -23.36 -23.76
CA SER A 655 -18.50 -23.82 -24.54
C SER A 655 -19.11 -25.12 -24.02
N ARG A 656 -18.29 -26.06 -23.51
CA ARG A 656 -18.76 -27.31 -22.90
C ARG A 656 -19.62 -27.05 -21.65
N VAL A 657 -19.10 -26.27 -20.70
CA VAL A 657 -19.86 -25.96 -19.46
C VAL A 657 -21.13 -25.17 -19.77
N ALA A 658 -21.05 -24.17 -20.66
CA ALA A 658 -22.22 -23.39 -21.06
C ALA A 658 -23.31 -24.28 -21.70
N CYS A 659 -22.94 -25.25 -22.53
CA CYS A 659 -23.89 -26.23 -23.07
C CYS A 659 -24.48 -27.16 -21.99
N GLU A 660 -23.69 -27.61 -21.02
CA GLU A 660 -24.14 -28.49 -19.92
C GLU A 660 -25.05 -27.75 -18.92
N ALA A 661 -24.77 -26.47 -18.65
CA ALA A 661 -25.64 -25.58 -17.87
C ALA A 661 -26.96 -25.28 -18.61
N TRP A 662 -26.89 -24.89 -19.88
CA TRP A 662 -28.07 -24.71 -20.75
C TRP A 662 -28.93 -25.98 -20.82
N SER A 663 -28.31 -27.17 -20.80
CA SER A 663 -29.04 -28.43 -20.76
C SER A 663 -29.85 -28.63 -19.48
N LYS A 664 -29.34 -28.20 -18.31
CA LYS A 664 -30.07 -28.26 -17.04
C LYS A 664 -31.14 -27.17 -16.96
N ASP A 665 -30.83 -25.94 -17.36
CA ASP A 665 -31.80 -24.84 -17.35
C ASP A 665 -32.97 -25.09 -18.32
N ALA A 666 -32.72 -25.78 -19.44
CA ALA A 666 -33.79 -26.20 -20.36
C ALA A 666 -34.78 -27.22 -19.75
N GLU A 667 -34.42 -27.92 -18.67
CA GLU A 667 -35.35 -28.74 -17.88
C GLU A 667 -36.19 -27.87 -16.92
N ILE A 668 -35.63 -26.75 -16.48
CA ILE A 668 -36.29 -25.73 -15.65
C ILE A 668 -37.24 -24.85 -16.49
N CYS A 669 -37.12 -24.85 -17.82
CA CYS A 669 -38.07 -24.17 -18.74
C CYS A 669 -39.55 -24.51 -18.49
N LYS A 670 -39.88 -25.65 -17.86
CA LYS A 670 -41.26 -25.90 -17.41
C LYS A 670 -41.73 -24.88 -16.37
N MET A 671 -40.88 -24.50 -15.42
CA MET A 671 -41.23 -23.55 -14.37
C MET A 671 -41.20 -22.08 -14.83
N LEU A 672 -40.97 -21.78 -16.13
CA LEU A 672 -41.13 -20.43 -16.71
C LEU A 672 -42.60 -20.05 -16.92
N GLU A 673 -43.47 -21.03 -17.15
CA GLU A 673 -44.92 -20.81 -17.33
C GLU A 673 -45.55 -20.34 -16.01
N ASP A 674 -45.97 -19.07 -15.95
CA ASP A 674 -46.68 -18.49 -14.81
C ASP A 674 -48.21 -18.42 -15.04
N TRP A 675 -48.68 -18.97 -16.16
CA TRP A 675 -50.08 -18.93 -16.64
C TRP A 675 -50.64 -17.51 -16.79
N THR A 676 -49.79 -16.49 -16.86
CA THR A 676 -50.22 -15.12 -17.14
C THR A 676 -50.30 -14.86 -18.64
N ARG A 677 -51.38 -14.20 -19.07
CA ARG A 677 -51.58 -13.82 -20.48
C ARG A 677 -50.55 -12.79 -20.94
N ASP A 678 -50.20 -12.84 -22.22
CA ASP A 678 -49.40 -11.79 -22.84
C ASP A 678 -50.24 -10.51 -23.05
N SER A 679 -49.60 -9.35 -22.90
CA SER A 679 -50.24 -8.03 -23.02
C SER A 679 -50.63 -7.66 -24.45
N GLU A 680 -49.90 -8.17 -25.45
CA GLU A 680 -50.15 -7.88 -26.87
C GLU A 680 -51.00 -8.97 -27.53
N LYS A 681 -50.73 -10.24 -27.21
CA LYS A 681 -51.44 -11.42 -27.75
C LYS A 681 -52.15 -12.17 -26.63
N ARG A 682 -53.35 -11.69 -26.23
CA ARG A 682 -54.17 -12.29 -25.14
C ARG A 682 -54.58 -13.76 -25.36
N ASP A 683 -54.47 -14.25 -26.59
CA ASP A 683 -54.65 -15.67 -26.96
C ASP A 683 -53.49 -16.58 -26.49
N LEU A 684 -52.38 -15.99 -25.98
CA LEU A 684 -51.15 -16.66 -25.55
C LEU A 684 -50.84 -16.34 -24.08
N THR A 685 -50.06 -17.21 -23.44
CA THR A 685 -49.35 -16.83 -22.20
C THR A 685 -48.04 -16.12 -22.53
N LYS A 686 -47.35 -15.57 -21.52
CA LYS A 686 -46.02 -14.95 -21.72
C LYS A 686 -44.92 -15.96 -22.08
N MET A 687 -45.16 -17.26 -21.91
CA MET A 687 -44.12 -18.30 -22.03
C MET A 687 -43.41 -18.30 -23.40
N PRO A 688 -44.09 -18.29 -24.56
CA PRO A 688 -43.41 -18.31 -25.87
C PRO A 688 -42.40 -17.17 -26.06
N GLY A 689 -42.74 -15.95 -25.60
CA GLY A 689 -41.84 -14.80 -25.65
C GLY A 689 -40.69 -14.86 -24.63
N LEU A 690 -40.93 -15.42 -23.44
CA LEU A 690 -39.88 -15.66 -22.44
C LEU A 690 -38.88 -16.73 -22.93
N PHE A 691 -39.37 -17.82 -23.52
CA PHE A 691 -38.55 -18.86 -24.12
C PHE A 691 -37.71 -18.34 -25.30
N ALA A 692 -38.31 -17.55 -26.19
CA ALA A 692 -37.60 -16.93 -27.30
C ALA A 692 -36.50 -15.97 -26.83
N ALA A 693 -36.74 -15.18 -25.78
CA ALA A 693 -35.73 -14.29 -25.18
C ALA A 693 -34.59 -15.08 -24.51
N PHE A 694 -34.90 -16.14 -23.77
CA PHE A 694 -33.92 -17.03 -23.14
C PHE A 694 -33.00 -17.70 -24.17
N GLU A 695 -33.57 -18.40 -25.16
CA GLU A 695 -32.80 -19.05 -26.23
C GLU A 695 -32.02 -18.04 -27.07
N GLY A 696 -32.63 -16.89 -27.41
CA GLY A 696 -31.96 -15.81 -28.14
C GLY A 696 -30.73 -15.25 -27.40
N ALA A 697 -30.85 -15.01 -26.10
CA ALA A 697 -29.74 -14.53 -25.27
C ALA A 697 -28.59 -15.54 -25.18
N ILE A 698 -28.91 -16.84 -25.02
CA ILE A 698 -27.91 -17.91 -25.00
C ILE A 698 -27.20 -18.03 -26.35
N LEU A 699 -27.94 -18.06 -27.47
CA LEU A 699 -27.34 -18.14 -28.81
C LEU A 699 -26.44 -16.93 -29.11
N GLY A 700 -26.88 -15.71 -28.76
CA GLY A 700 -26.11 -14.49 -28.98
C GLY A 700 -24.82 -14.43 -28.15
N GLY A 701 -24.83 -14.89 -26.90
CA GLY A 701 -23.60 -14.95 -26.11
C GLY A 701 -22.72 -16.16 -26.46
N MET A 702 -23.29 -17.31 -26.86
CA MET A 702 -22.55 -18.43 -27.41
C MET A 702 -21.81 -18.03 -28.70
N GLN A 703 -22.42 -17.22 -29.56
CA GLN A 703 -21.74 -16.63 -30.72
C GLN A 703 -20.49 -15.84 -30.30
N LYS A 704 -20.61 -14.96 -29.28
CA LYS A 704 -19.46 -14.20 -28.74
C LYS A 704 -18.37 -15.13 -28.17
N ILE A 705 -18.75 -16.20 -27.48
CA ILE A 705 -17.83 -17.24 -26.96
C ILE A 705 -17.09 -17.97 -28.10
N LEU A 706 -17.78 -18.34 -29.19
CA LEU A 706 -17.15 -19.12 -30.27
C LEU A 706 -16.25 -18.27 -31.18
N TYR A 707 -16.67 -17.05 -31.52
CA TYR A 707 -16.00 -16.21 -32.53
C TYR A 707 -15.13 -15.09 -31.95
N VAL A 708 -15.31 -14.70 -30.68
CA VAL A 708 -14.50 -13.69 -29.96
C VAL A 708 -14.29 -12.39 -30.78
N PRO A 709 -15.37 -11.63 -31.09
CA PRO A 709 -15.33 -10.55 -32.07
C PRO A 709 -14.36 -9.41 -31.73
N ASP A 710 -14.21 -9.06 -30.45
CA ASP A 710 -13.42 -7.91 -30.00
C ASP A 710 -11.91 -8.10 -30.23
N ALA A 711 -11.43 -9.34 -30.24
CA ALA A 711 -10.02 -9.68 -30.42
C ALA A 711 -9.51 -9.44 -31.86
N ASN A 712 -10.42 -9.33 -32.83
CA ASN A 712 -10.11 -9.14 -34.25
C ASN A 712 -10.11 -7.66 -34.68
N ALA A 713 -10.44 -6.73 -33.78
CA ALA A 713 -10.69 -5.32 -34.11
C ALA A 713 -9.42 -4.44 -34.19
N LYS A 714 -8.25 -4.90 -33.71
CA LYS A 714 -7.00 -4.12 -33.74
C LYS A 714 -6.17 -4.44 -34.99
N SER A 715 -6.21 -3.53 -35.97
CA SER A 715 -5.43 -3.59 -37.21
C SER A 715 -3.93 -3.73 -36.95
N GLY A 716 -3.38 -4.95 -37.07
CA GLY A 716 -1.95 -5.23 -36.90
C GLY A 716 -1.60 -6.34 -35.90
N SER A 717 -2.55 -6.85 -35.12
CA SER A 717 -2.31 -8.05 -34.30
C SER A 717 -2.15 -9.30 -35.17
N VAL A 718 -1.17 -10.14 -34.83
CA VAL A 718 -1.03 -11.47 -35.46
C VAL A 718 -2.27 -12.30 -35.11
N ASP A 719 -2.86 -12.99 -36.09
CA ASP A 719 -4.10 -13.74 -35.87
C ASP A 719 -3.87 -14.99 -34.99
N VAL A 720 -4.25 -14.87 -33.71
CA VAL A 720 -4.27 -15.94 -32.69
C VAL A 720 -5.65 -16.61 -32.62
N VAL A 721 -6.71 -15.98 -33.13
CA VAL A 721 -8.10 -16.42 -32.96
C VAL A 721 -8.51 -17.36 -34.10
N THR A 722 -8.19 -18.64 -33.94
CA THR A 722 -8.59 -19.67 -34.92
C THR A 722 -10.11 -19.81 -35.02
N GLN A 723 -10.63 -20.11 -36.21
CA GLN A 723 -12.05 -20.40 -36.42
C GLN A 723 -12.54 -21.54 -35.50
N PRO A 724 -13.80 -21.52 -35.02
CA PRO A 724 -14.32 -22.54 -34.11
C PRO A 724 -14.35 -23.93 -34.79
N PRO A 725 -13.83 -24.99 -34.14
CA PRO A 725 -13.84 -26.34 -34.70
C PRO A 725 -15.26 -26.85 -35.01
N ALA A 726 -15.43 -27.57 -36.12
CA ALA A 726 -16.72 -28.11 -36.54
C ALA A 726 -17.40 -29.00 -35.47
N LYS A 727 -16.62 -29.70 -34.63
CA LYS A 727 -17.12 -30.48 -33.48
C LYS A 727 -17.83 -29.60 -32.44
N MET A 728 -17.32 -28.40 -32.18
CA MET A 728 -17.87 -27.44 -31.21
C MET A 728 -19.16 -26.81 -31.74
N LEU A 729 -19.21 -26.48 -33.05
CA LEU A 729 -20.45 -26.08 -33.71
C LEU A 729 -21.50 -27.19 -33.67
N GLN A 730 -21.12 -28.46 -33.91
CA GLN A 730 -22.06 -29.59 -33.81
C GLN A 730 -22.57 -29.80 -32.38
N MET A 731 -21.73 -29.61 -31.36
CA MET A 731 -22.15 -29.67 -29.94
C MET A 731 -23.23 -28.62 -29.64
N VAL A 732 -23.03 -27.37 -30.08
CA VAL A 732 -24.01 -26.29 -29.90
C VAL A 732 -25.31 -26.55 -30.67
N ARG A 733 -25.25 -27.12 -31.89
CA ARG A 733 -26.46 -27.54 -32.63
C ARG A 733 -27.25 -28.62 -31.89
N THR A 734 -26.58 -29.69 -31.45
CA THR A 734 -27.22 -30.78 -30.71
C THR A 734 -27.84 -30.26 -29.40
N GLN A 735 -27.16 -29.34 -28.72
CA GLN A 735 -27.67 -28.75 -27.49
C GLN A 735 -28.87 -27.82 -27.72
N PHE A 736 -28.91 -27.04 -28.82
CA PHE A 736 -30.09 -26.26 -29.21
C PHE A 736 -31.33 -27.15 -29.48
N VAL A 737 -31.15 -28.24 -30.23
CA VAL A 737 -32.27 -29.19 -30.47
C VAL A 737 -32.72 -29.84 -29.17
N SER A 738 -31.78 -30.17 -28.28
CA SER A 738 -32.05 -30.74 -26.95
C SER A 738 -32.79 -29.76 -26.03
N SER A 739 -32.40 -28.48 -26.01
CA SER A 739 -33.04 -27.47 -25.16
C SER A 739 -34.49 -27.21 -25.59
N VAL A 740 -34.71 -27.06 -26.90
CA VAL A 740 -36.06 -26.94 -27.48
C VAL A 740 -36.90 -28.18 -27.15
N TYR A 741 -36.36 -29.40 -27.34
CA TYR A 741 -37.08 -30.63 -26.98
C TYR A 741 -37.45 -30.71 -25.49
N LYS A 742 -36.53 -30.35 -24.59
CA LYS A 742 -36.74 -30.34 -23.14
C LYS A 742 -37.80 -29.32 -22.72
N ALA A 743 -37.71 -28.09 -23.23
CA ALA A 743 -38.69 -27.04 -22.95
C ALA A 743 -40.10 -27.42 -23.43
N LEU A 744 -40.22 -27.97 -24.64
CA LEU A 744 -41.50 -28.46 -25.18
C LEU A 744 -42.05 -29.64 -24.39
N SER A 745 -41.20 -30.58 -23.96
CA SER A 745 -41.61 -31.69 -23.08
C SER A 745 -42.11 -31.18 -21.72
N GLY A 746 -41.45 -30.16 -21.17
CA GLY A 746 -41.84 -29.48 -19.94
C GLY A 746 -43.21 -28.77 -20.04
N LEU A 747 -43.49 -28.12 -21.17
CA LEU A 747 -44.83 -27.55 -21.44
C LEU A 747 -45.93 -28.62 -21.43
N VAL A 748 -45.68 -29.80 -22.02
CA VAL A 748 -46.64 -30.92 -22.01
C VAL A 748 -46.83 -31.46 -20.60
N GLU A 749 -45.74 -31.60 -19.83
CA GLU A 749 -45.81 -32.02 -18.42
C GLU A 749 -46.72 -31.09 -17.62
N ASN A 750 -46.52 -29.77 -17.73
CA ASN A 750 -47.33 -28.73 -17.08
C ASN A 750 -48.79 -28.69 -17.55
N ALA A 751 -49.07 -29.08 -18.79
CA ALA A 751 -50.44 -29.15 -19.31
C ALA A 751 -51.18 -30.40 -18.80
N GLU A 752 -50.50 -31.55 -18.76
CA GLU A 752 -51.10 -32.83 -18.38
C GLU A 752 -51.14 -33.04 -16.86
N ARG A 753 -50.17 -32.52 -16.11
CA ARG A 753 -50.05 -32.61 -14.65
C ARG A 753 -49.88 -31.22 -14.06
N LEU A 754 -50.59 -30.92 -12.97
CA LEU A 754 -50.25 -29.76 -12.15
C LEU A 754 -49.04 -30.19 -11.34
N THR A 755 -47.86 -29.60 -11.60
CA THR A 755 -46.77 -29.62 -10.64
C THR A 755 -47.27 -28.90 -9.40
N ALA A 756 -47.64 -29.65 -8.38
CA ALA A 756 -47.78 -29.08 -7.05
C ALA A 756 -46.41 -28.47 -6.71
N SER A 757 -46.37 -27.16 -6.48
CA SER A 757 -45.31 -26.61 -5.64
C SER A 757 -45.42 -27.35 -4.30
N GLU A 758 -44.31 -27.90 -3.81
CA GLU A 758 -44.28 -28.63 -2.53
C GLU A 758 -44.42 -27.69 -1.30
N GLU A 759 -44.85 -26.44 -1.52
CA GLU A 759 -45.01 -25.36 -0.54
C GLU A 759 -46.49 -24.95 -0.31
N GLU A 760 -47.44 -25.90 -0.37
CA GLU A 760 -48.66 -25.80 0.47
C GLU A 760 -48.30 -26.07 1.95
N ASN A 761 -47.40 -25.26 2.52
CA ASN A 761 -47.10 -25.19 3.94
C ASN A 761 -46.72 -23.74 4.33
N GLU A 762 -47.70 -23.05 4.90
CA GLU A 762 -47.57 -21.90 5.80
C GLU A 762 -46.78 -20.63 5.38
N TRP A 763 -47.55 -19.57 5.10
CA TRP A 763 -47.23 -18.17 5.44
C TRP A 763 -46.07 -17.44 4.72
N VAL A 764 -46.23 -17.16 3.42
CA VAL A 764 -45.55 -16.00 2.78
C VAL A 764 -46.56 -15.07 2.10
N ILE A 765 -47.17 -14.18 2.89
CA ILE A 765 -47.84 -12.98 2.36
C ILE A 765 -46.77 -11.92 2.09
N SER A 766 -46.30 -11.84 0.84
CA SER A 766 -45.38 -10.78 0.38
C SER A 766 -45.90 -10.08 -0.87
N ARG A 767 -47.10 -9.51 -0.76
CA ARG A 767 -47.62 -8.52 -1.71
C ARG A 767 -47.40 -7.13 -1.10
N PRO A 768 -46.60 -6.22 -1.72
CA PRO A 768 -46.31 -4.94 -1.10
C PRO A 768 -47.58 -4.10 -0.97
N VAL A 769 -47.83 -3.60 0.24
CA VAL A 769 -49.02 -2.83 0.58
C VAL A 769 -48.94 -1.43 -0.04
N MET A 770 -49.84 -1.13 -0.99
CA MET A 770 -50.24 0.24 -1.27
C MET A 770 -51.77 0.37 -1.12
N THR A 771 -52.16 1.06 -0.05
CA THR A 771 -53.42 1.82 0.11
C THR A 771 -54.70 1.22 -0.50
N SER A 772 -55.41 0.43 0.31
CA SER A 772 -56.81 0.08 0.07
C SER A 772 -57.74 1.27 0.36
N GLN A 773 -58.48 1.75 -0.66
CA GLN A 773 -59.80 2.43 -0.53
C GLN A 773 -60.47 2.78 -1.89
N ALA A 774 -60.41 1.89 -2.89
CA ALA A 774 -61.05 2.11 -4.21
C ALA A 774 -61.47 0.82 -4.95
N ILE A 775 -61.82 -0.25 -4.23
CA ILE A 775 -61.73 -1.62 -4.76
C ILE A 775 -63.01 -2.14 -5.46
N ASP A 776 -64.21 -1.69 -5.08
CA ASP A 776 -65.45 -2.39 -5.48
C ASP A 776 -65.88 -2.24 -6.95
N ALA A 777 -65.30 -1.30 -7.71
CA ALA A 777 -65.55 -1.16 -9.15
C ALA A 777 -64.49 -1.82 -10.05
N ALA A 778 -63.29 -2.10 -9.51
CA ALA A 778 -62.17 -2.62 -10.30
C ALA A 778 -62.12 -4.17 -10.39
N LEU A 779 -62.75 -4.85 -9.43
CA LEU A 779 -62.73 -6.31 -9.33
C LEU A 779 -63.36 -7.02 -10.54
N SER A 780 -64.38 -6.44 -11.18
CA SER A 780 -65.00 -7.02 -12.38
C SER A 780 -64.12 -6.95 -13.64
N VAL A 781 -63.15 -6.03 -13.70
CA VAL A 781 -62.20 -5.94 -14.83
C VAL A 781 -61.00 -6.87 -14.61
N LEU A 782 -60.55 -7.04 -13.37
CA LEU A 782 -59.44 -7.93 -13.02
C LEU A 782 -59.80 -9.43 -13.19
N SER A 783 -61.07 -9.80 -13.04
CA SER A 783 -61.55 -11.17 -13.27
C SER A 783 -61.44 -11.65 -14.74
N ALA A 784 -61.20 -10.73 -15.69
CA ALA A 784 -61.01 -11.07 -17.10
C ALA A 784 -59.58 -11.51 -17.44
N ASP A 785 -58.59 -11.21 -16.59
CA ASP A 785 -57.16 -11.54 -16.79
C ASP A 785 -56.70 -12.73 -15.94
N SER A 786 -57.47 -13.14 -14.92
CA SER A 786 -57.20 -14.35 -14.14
C SER A 786 -57.50 -15.61 -14.93
N VAL A 787 -56.44 -16.32 -15.34
CA VAL A 787 -56.52 -17.68 -15.89
C VAL A 787 -56.77 -18.67 -14.75
N ASP A 788 -57.79 -19.53 -14.87
CA ASP A 788 -57.97 -20.68 -13.99
C ASP A 788 -56.95 -21.77 -14.36
N SER A 789 -55.76 -21.67 -13.77
CA SER A 789 -54.68 -22.64 -13.93
C SER A 789 -54.96 -23.98 -13.24
N SER A 790 -55.96 -24.06 -12.34
CA SER A 790 -56.33 -25.33 -11.70
C SER A 790 -56.90 -26.31 -12.73
N ASN A 791 -57.72 -25.80 -13.66
CA ASN A 791 -58.41 -26.59 -14.66
C ASN A 791 -57.45 -27.13 -15.75
N ARG A 792 -57.37 -28.46 -15.83
CA ARG A 792 -56.57 -29.20 -16.82
C ARG A 792 -56.90 -28.82 -18.25
N ASN A 793 -58.18 -28.61 -18.58
CA ASN A 793 -58.59 -28.29 -19.95
C ASN A 793 -58.14 -26.88 -20.35
N VAL A 794 -58.26 -25.91 -19.44
CA VAL A 794 -57.77 -24.52 -19.65
C VAL A 794 -56.28 -24.53 -19.94
N ARG A 795 -55.49 -25.28 -19.16
CA ARG A 795 -54.06 -25.45 -19.38
C ARG A 795 -53.71 -26.11 -20.71
N ILE A 796 -54.41 -27.17 -21.12
CA ILE A 796 -54.19 -27.83 -22.41
C ILE A 796 -54.56 -26.90 -23.59
N LEU A 797 -55.63 -26.12 -23.49
CA LEU A 797 -56.03 -25.18 -24.54
C LEU A 797 -55.02 -24.03 -24.68
N LEU A 798 -54.56 -23.44 -23.57
CA LEU A 798 -53.54 -22.39 -23.61
C LEU A 798 -52.19 -22.91 -24.11
N THR A 799 -51.76 -24.11 -23.70
CA THR A 799 -50.52 -24.70 -24.23
C THR A 799 -50.63 -25.08 -25.71
N LEU A 800 -51.78 -25.53 -26.21
CA LEU A 800 -52.02 -25.70 -27.65
C LEU A 800 -51.93 -24.37 -28.42
N SER A 801 -52.41 -23.27 -27.85
CA SER A 801 -52.26 -21.92 -28.43
C SER A 801 -50.78 -21.49 -28.48
N ASN A 802 -50.08 -21.64 -27.34
CA ASN A 802 -48.65 -21.36 -27.21
C ASN A 802 -47.79 -22.19 -28.20
N LEU A 803 -48.07 -23.48 -28.36
CA LEU A 803 -47.36 -24.35 -29.28
C LEU A 803 -47.54 -23.93 -30.74
N LYS A 804 -48.73 -23.49 -31.14
CA LYS A 804 -48.96 -22.93 -32.49
C LYS A 804 -48.18 -21.65 -32.72
N ALA A 805 -48.10 -20.75 -31.74
CA ALA A 805 -47.27 -19.54 -31.83
C ALA A 805 -45.77 -19.88 -31.90
N LEU A 806 -45.30 -20.83 -31.09
CA LEU A 806 -43.92 -21.34 -31.16
C LEU A 806 -43.60 -21.93 -32.54
N GLN A 807 -44.47 -22.76 -33.10
CA GLN A 807 -44.28 -23.41 -34.40
C GLN A 807 -44.29 -22.41 -35.57
N ALA A 808 -45.18 -21.40 -35.54
CA ALA A 808 -45.39 -20.46 -36.64
C ALA A 808 -44.44 -19.27 -36.65
N GLU A 809 -44.01 -18.77 -35.48
CA GLU A 809 -43.32 -17.49 -35.33
C GLU A 809 -41.94 -17.67 -34.67
N HIS A 810 -41.91 -18.09 -33.40
CA HIS A 810 -40.70 -18.03 -32.58
C HIS A 810 -39.63 -19.07 -32.93
N VAL A 811 -39.99 -20.32 -33.21
CA VAL A 811 -39.00 -21.36 -33.58
C VAL A 811 -38.37 -21.07 -34.96
N PRO A 812 -39.13 -20.66 -36.00
CA PRO A 812 -38.54 -20.14 -37.24
C PRO A 812 -37.59 -18.94 -37.02
N GLN A 813 -37.94 -17.99 -36.16
CA GLN A 813 -37.06 -16.87 -35.79
C GLN A 813 -35.77 -17.35 -35.11
N LEU A 814 -35.85 -18.25 -34.12
CA LEU A 814 -34.68 -18.81 -33.43
C LEU A 814 -33.76 -19.57 -34.39
N ILE A 815 -34.32 -20.35 -35.32
CA ILE A 815 -33.54 -21.02 -36.38
C ILE A 815 -32.85 -19.98 -37.26
N ALA A 816 -33.55 -18.98 -37.78
CA ALA A 816 -32.95 -17.93 -38.62
C ALA A 816 -31.85 -17.14 -37.88
N ASN A 817 -32.04 -16.86 -36.58
CA ASN A 817 -31.05 -16.22 -35.72
C ASN A 817 -29.81 -17.11 -35.53
N PHE A 818 -29.97 -18.42 -35.33
CA PHE A 818 -28.85 -19.36 -35.31
C PHE A 818 -28.13 -19.39 -36.67
N GLU A 819 -28.87 -19.56 -37.77
CA GLU A 819 -28.28 -19.68 -39.11
C GLU A 819 -27.45 -18.45 -39.49
N THR A 820 -27.95 -17.26 -39.13
CA THR A 820 -27.24 -15.97 -39.29
C THR A 820 -26.03 -15.88 -38.36
N SER A 821 -26.19 -16.21 -37.07
CA SER A 821 -25.15 -16.03 -36.05
C SER A 821 -23.94 -16.94 -36.25
N PHE A 822 -24.17 -18.19 -36.69
CA PHE A 822 -23.13 -19.20 -36.89
C PHE A 822 -22.79 -19.44 -38.37
N SER A 823 -23.42 -18.73 -39.31
CA SER A 823 -23.23 -18.88 -40.77
C SER A 823 -23.37 -20.33 -41.25
N VAL A 824 -24.41 -21.00 -40.77
CA VAL A 824 -24.65 -22.45 -40.84
C VAL A 824 -26.11 -22.70 -41.20
N LYS A 825 -26.42 -23.79 -41.92
CA LYS A 825 -27.82 -24.19 -42.16
C LYS A 825 -28.25 -25.32 -41.20
N LEU A 826 -29.48 -25.25 -40.70
CA LEU A 826 -30.14 -26.18 -39.77
C LEU A 826 -31.31 -26.91 -40.46
N THR A 827 -31.10 -27.44 -41.66
CA THR A 827 -32.22 -27.98 -42.47
C THR A 827 -32.83 -29.25 -41.90
N GLU A 828 -32.00 -30.19 -41.41
CA GLU A 828 -32.45 -31.44 -40.82
C GLU A 828 -32.92 -31.21 -39.38
N GLU A 829 -32.13 -30.49 -38.57
CA GLU A 829 -32.46 -30.15 -37.17
C GLU A 829 -33.73 -29.29 -37.06
N GLY A 830 -33.90 -28.30 -37.94
CA GLY A 830 -35.12 -27.50 -38.01
C GLY A 830 -36.33 -28.33 -38.43
N LYS A 831 -36.13 -29.42 -39.19
CA LYS A 831 -37.20 -30.38 -39.52
C LYS A 831 -37.54 -31.25 -38.31
N THR A 832 -36.56 -31.83 -37.61
CA THR A 832 -36.83 -32.67 -36.44
C THR A 832 -37.54 -31.88 -35.32
N VAL A 833 -37.18 -30.61 -35.10
CA VAL A 833 -37.89 -29.73 -34.16
C VAL A 833 -39.36 -29.51 -34.57
N ARG A 834 -39.64 -29.27 -35.86
CA ARG A 834 -41.03 -29.14 -36.36
C ARG A 834 -41.81 -30.45 -36.27
N ASP A 835 -41.18 -31.58 -36.55
CA ASP A 835 -41.80 -32.91 -36.47
C ASP A 835 -42.15 -33.25 -35.01
N VAL A 836 -41.27 -32.93 -34.05
CA VAL A 836 -41.52 -33.05 -32.59
C VAL A 836 -42.66 -32.13 -32.14
N LEU A 837 -42.65 -30.85 -32.53
CA LEU A 837 -43.73 -29.91 -32.23
C LEU A 837 -45.09 -30.45 -32.70
N SER A 838 -45.13 -30.99 -33.91
CA SER A 838 -46.36 -31.53 -34.51
C SER A 838 -46.86 -32.78 -33.76
N GLN A 839 -45.97 -33.68 -33.35
CA GLN A 839 -46.31 -34.85 -32.52
C GLN A 839 -46.83 -34.45 -31.13
N ILE A 840 -46.23 -33.41 -30.52
CA ILE A 840 -46.64 -32.87 -29.24
C ILE A 840 -48.02 -32.19 -29.34
N GLU A 841 -48.24 -31.38 -30.37
CA GLU A 841 -49.54 -30.75 -30.63
C GLU A 841 -50.62 -31.83 -30.84
N GLU A 842 -50.36 -32.85 -31.67
CA GLU A 842 -51.31 -33.94 -31.91
C GLU A 842 -51.63 -34.69 -30.60
N ARG A 843 -50.62 -34.99 -29.77
CA ARG A 843 -50.83 -35.63 -28.47
C ARG A 843 -51.74 -34.81 -27.57
N LEU A 844 -51.48 -33.50 -27.41
CA LEU A 844 -52.30 -32.63 -26.56
C LEU A 844 -53.71 -32.44 -27.13
N PHE A 845 -53.84 -32.28 -28.45
CA PHE A 845 -55.13 -32.21 -29.14
C PHE A 845 -55.96 -33.48 -28.93
N GLN A 846 -55.34 -34.66 -29.03
CA GLN A 846 -55.97 -35.93 -28.68
C GLN A 846 -56.32 -36.02 -27.18
N SER A 847 -55.46 -35.51 -26.28
CA SER A 847 -55.65 -35.51 -24.82
C SER A 847 -56.84 -34.65 -24.38
N TYR A 848 -57.11 -33.55 -25.09
CA TYR A 848 -58.31 -32.71 -24.91
C TYR A 848 -59.56 -33.32 -25.57
N THR A 849 -59.47 -33.80 -26.81
CA THR A 849 -60.66 -34.21 -27.57
C THR A 849 -61.18 -35.62 -27.23
N LYS A 850 -60.33 -36.57 -26.85
CA LYS A 850 -60.74 -37.97 -26.57
C LYS A 850 -61.85 -38.12 -25.52
N PRO A 851 -61.79 -37.46 -24.34
CA PRO A 851 -62.86 -37.56 -23.34
C PRO A 851 -64.21 -37.08 -23.88
N THR A 852 -64.23 -35.96 -24.60
CA THR A 852 -65.44 -35.41 -25.23
C THR A 852 -65.98 -36.33 -26.32
N ILE A 853 -65.10 -36.90 -27.16
CA ILE A 853 -65.50 -37.87 -28.19
C ILE A 853 -66.14 -39.10 -27.55
N ALA A 854 -65.55 -39.66 -26.48
CA ALA A 854 -66.09 -40.81 -25.79
C ALA A 854 -67.48 -40.53 -25.18
N ALA A 855 -67.66 -39.36 -24.55
CA ALA A 855 -68.96 -38.95 -23.99
C ALA A 855 -70.03 -38.71 -25.08
N LEU A 856 -69.63 -38.14 -26.22
CA LEU A 856 -70.51 -37.98 -27.39
C LEU A 856 -70.87 -39.35 -27.99
N ASP A 857 -69.91 -40.26 -28.13
CA ASP A 857 -70.11 -41.62 -28.63
C ASP A 857 -71.06 -42.43 -27.74
N GLU A 858 -70.87 -42.39 -26.42
CA GLU A 858 -71.78 -43.01 -25.45
C GLU A 858 -73.19 -42.42 -25.55
N THR A 859 -73.32 -41.09 -25.57
CA THR A 859 -74.60 -40.38 -25.67
C THR A 859 -75.37 -40.74 -26.95
N ILE A 860 -74.67 -40.76 -28.10
CA ILE A 860 -75.26 -41.07 -29.40
C ILE A 860 -75.62 -42.55 -29.51
N HIS A 861 -74.73 -43.44 -29.08
CA HIS A 861 -74.97 -44.88 -29.17
C HIS A 861 -76.10 -45.33 -28.24
N ALA A 862 -76.10 -44.88 -26.98
CA ALA A 862 -77.20 -45.14 -26.05
C ALA A 862 -78.53 -44.55 -26.58
N GLY A 863 -78.49 -43.31 -27.08
CA GLY A 863 -79.67 -42.61 -27.61
C GLY A 863 -80.35 -43.28 -28.80
N ILE A 864 -79.58 -43.91 -29.71
CA ILE A 864 -80.10 -44.58 -30.92
C ILE A 864 -80.41 -46.06 -30.66
N THR A 865 -79.72 -46.73 -29.73
CA THR A 865 -79.99 -48.13 -29.38
C THR A 865 -81.14 -48.31 -28.38
N ALA A 866 -81.55 -47.24 -27.70
CA ALA A 866 -82.67 -47.25 -26.77
C ALA A 866 -83.98 -47.75 -27.41
N ALA A 867 -84.80 -48.42 -26.59
CA ALA A 867 -86.06 -49.04 -27.02
C ALA A 867 -87.14 -48.00 -27.38
N ASP A 868 -87.12 -46.84 -26.72
CA ASP A 868 -88.05 -45.71 -26.90
C ASP A 868 -87.66 -44.76 -28.05
N TRP A 869 -86.53 -44.98 -28.72
CA TRP A 869 -86.05 -44.15 -29.83
C TRP A 869 -86.98 -44.14 -31.06
N VAL A 870 -87.75 -45.22 -31.28
CA VAL A 870 -88.79 -45.25 -32.32
C VAL A 870 -90.01 -44.44 -31.85
N PRO A 871 -90.50 -43.45 -32.61
CA PRO A 871 -91.69 -42.68 -32.20
C PRO A 871 -92.94 -43.56 -32.11
N SER A 872 -93.74 -43.37 -31.06
CA SER A 872 -95.06 -43.99 -30.92
C SER A 872 -96.13 -43.33 -31.81
N THR A 873 -95.80 -42.22 -32.47
CA THR A 873 -96.62 -41.49 -33.43
C THR A 873 -96.11 -41.71 -34.85
N ASP A 874 -97.02 -41.78 -35.83
CA ASP A 874 -96.65 -41.96 -37.25
C ASP A 874 -95.77 -40.82 -37.82
N ARG A 875 -95.79 -39.65 -37.17
CA ARG A 875 -94.97 -38.48 -37.52
C ARG A 875 -94.14 -38.00 -36.33
N PRO A 876 -92.82 -37.75 -36.49
CA PRO A 876 -91.98 -37.15 -35.46
C PRO A 876 -92.08 -35.62 -35.49
N GLU A 877 -92.52 -35.01 -34.39
CA GLU A 877 -92.56 -33.54 -34.24
C GLU A 877 -91.30 -32.93 -33.62
N GLN A 878 -90.48 -33.75 -32.96
CA GLN A 878 -89.30 -33.33 -32.21
C GLN A 878 -88.09 -34.22 -32.52
N VAL A 879 -86.92 -33.62 -32.39
CA VAL A 879 -85.62 -34.29 -32.38
C VAL A 879 -85.45 -35.05 -31.05
N ARG A 880 -84.74 -36.18 -31.04
CA ARG A 880 -84.59 -36.99 -29.82
C ARG A 880 -83.65 -36.35 -28.77
N PRO A 881 -83.84 -36.64 -27.46
CA PRO A 881 -83.05 -36.03 -26.37
C PRO A 881 -81.53 -36.14 -26.55
N TYR A 882 -81.04 -37.26 -27.10
CA TYR A 882 -79.61 -37.46 -27.32
C TYR A 882 -78.98 -36.40 -28.23
N VAL A 883 -79.71 -35.89 -29.22
CA VAL A 883 -79.23 -34.84 -30.13
C VAL A 883 -79.13 -33.50 -29.41
N TYR A 884 -80.09 -33.16 -28.56
CA TYR A 884 -79.99 -31.95 -27.73
C TYR A 884 -78.79 -32.05 -26.79
N ASN A 885 -78.57 -33.20 -26.14
CA ASN A 885 -77.39 -33.44 -25.31
C ASN A 885 -76.08 -33.35 -26.12
N THR A 886 -76.02 -33.96 -27.31
CA THR A 886 -74.89 -33.88 -28.25
C THR A 886 -74.57 -32.42 -28.59
N MET A 887 -75.59 -31.64 -28.97
CA MET A 887 -75.44 -30.24 -29.33
C MET A 887 -75.04 -29.38 -28.11
N LEU A 888 -75.61 -29.60 -26.94
CA LEU A 888 -75.25 -28.89 -25.70
C LEU A 888 -73.81 -29.18 -25.26
N THR A 889 -73.33 -30.42 -25.37
CA THR A 889 -71.92 -30.76 -25.13
C THR A 889 -70.99 -30.00 -26.08
N LEU A 890 -71.37 -29.84 -27.35
CA LEU A 890 -70.62 -29.01 -28.29
C LEU A 890 -70.70 -27.50 -27.96
N VAL A 891 -71.82 -27.02 -27.38
CA VAL A 891 -71.93 -25.63 -26.88
C VAL A 891 -70.97 -25.43 -25.70
N LEU A 892 -70.90 -26.39 -24.78
CA LEU A 892 -69.97 -26.33 -23.65
C LEU A 892 -68.50 -26.25 -24.12
N VAL A 893 -68.09 -27.10 -25.07
CA VAL A 893 -66.77 -27.04 -25.71
C VAL A 893 -66.54 -25.68 -26.39
N HIS A 894 -67.54 -25.17 -27.13
CA HIS A 894 -67.43 -23.84 -27.74
C HIS A 894 -67.23 -22.75 -26.68
N THR A 895 -67.98 -22.77 -25.57
CA THR A 895 -67.83 -21.78 -24.50
C THR A 895 -66.47 -21.90 -23.82
N GLU A 896 -66.01 -23.11 -23.50
CA GLU A 896 -64.71 -23.37 -22.86
C GLU A 896 -63.56 -22.82 -23.71
N ILE A 897 -63.55 -23.07 -25.02
CA ILE A 897 -62.50 -22.55 -25.91
C ILE A 897 -62.62 -21.01 -26.07
N SER A 898 -63.83 -20.48 -26.17
CA SER A 898 -64.05 -19.03 -26.38
C SER A 898 -63.75 -18.18 -25.15
N THR A 899 -63.87 -18.72 -23.93
CA THR A 899 -63.51 -18.02 -22.68
C THR A 899 -62.03 -18.15 -22.33
N THR A 900 -61.40 -19.27 -22.71
CA THR A 900 -59.96 -19.50 -22.46
C THR A 900 -59.07 -18.78 -23.47
N ILE A 901 -59.46 -18.79 -24.75
CA ILE A 901 -58.76 -18.16 -25.89
C ILE A 901 -59.72 -17.15 -26.53
N PRO A 902 -59.90 -15.95 -25.93
CA PRO A 902 -60.86 -14.96 -26.40
C PRO A 902 -60.32 -14.32 -27.67
N SER A 903 -60.94 -14.62 -28.82
CA SER A 903 -60.48 -14.19 -30.14
C SER A 903 -60.57 -12.67 -30.30
N THR A 904 -59.57 -11.93 -29.85
CA THR A 904 -59.58 -10.45 -29.82
C THR A 904 -58.41 -9.84 -30.59
N VAL A 905 -58.72 -9.40 -31.81
CA VAL A 905 -58.40 -8.08 -32.37
C VAL A 905 -57.14 -7.40 -31.79
N SER A 906 -56.02 -7.48 -32.51
CA SER A 906 -55.04 -6.38 -32.48
C SER A 906 -55.66 -5.14 -33.15
N PRO A 907 -55.62 -3.95 -32.54
CA PRO A 907 -56.19 -2.73 -33.12
C PRO A 907 -55.36 -2.12 -34.28
N SER A 908 -54.22 -2.72 -34.64
CA SER A 908 -53.19 -2.11 -35.49
C SER A 908 -52.89 -2.83 -36.82
N SER A 909 -53.39 -4.05 -37.08
CA SER A 909 -53.02 -4.82 -38.28
C SER A 909 -54.21 -5.25 -39.15
N SER A 910 -54.33 -4.60 -40.31
CA SER A 910 -54.98 -5.07 -41.55
C SER A 910 -56.36 -5.74 -41.48
N ARG A 911 -57.42 -4.93 -41.64
CA ARG A 911 -58.69 -5.20 -42.37
C ARG A 911 -59.14 -6.68 -42.52
N SER A 912 -59.27 -7.41 -41.42
CA SER A 912 -60.02 -8.67 -41.36
C SER A 912 -61.25 -8.48 -40.47
N SER A 913 -62.33 -9.24 -40.72
CA SER A 913 -63.60 -9.05 -40.00
C SER A 913 -63.42 -9.30 -38.50
N PRO A 914 -63.95 -8.43 -37.61
CA PRO A 914 -63.59 -8.39 -36.18
C PRO A 914 -64.14 -9.56 -35.33
N ASN A 915 -64.68 -10.62 -35.94
CA ASN A 915 -65.29 -11.77 -35.27
C ASN A 915 -65.06 -13.07 -36.08
N ALA A 916 -63.81 -13.37 -36.43
CA ALA A 916 -63.45 -14.70 -36.89
C ALA A 916 -63.29 -15.64 -35.68
N PRO A 917 -63.80 -16.89 -35.71
CA PRO A 917 -63.53 -17.85 -34.64
C PRO A 917 -62.02 -18.14 -34.57
N SER A 918 -61.48 -18.36 -33.37
CA SER A 918 -60.07 -18.77 -33.22
C SER A 918 -59.79 -20.01 -34.08
N SER A 919 -58.60 -20.05 -34.67
CA SER A 919 -58.21 -21.15 -35.57
C SER A 919 -58.34 -22.50 -34.86
N LEU A 920 -57.99 -22.56 -33.57
CA LEU A 920 -58.14 -23.74 -32.72
C LEU A 920 -59.61 -24.15 -32.51
N LEU A 921 -60.53 -23.20 -32.25
CA LEU A 921 -61.97 -23.49 -32.11
C LEU A 921 -62.55 -24.09 -33.41
N ALA A 922 -62.17 -23.51 -34.55
CA ALA A 922 -62.57 -24.03 -35.85
C ALA A 922 -62.03 -25.45 -36.09
N THR A 923 -60.75 -25.71 -35.80
CA THR A 923 -60.15 -27.06 -35.92
C THR A 923 -60.85 -28.08 -35.01
N ILE A 924 -61.08 -27.74 -33.73
CA ILE A 924 -61.68 -28.66 -32.76
C ILE A 924 -63.13 -28.99 -33.13
N LEU A 925 -63.98 -28.00 -33.39
CA LEU A 925 -65.40 -28.25 -33.72
C LEU A 925 -65.56 -29.01 -35.03
N THR A 926 -64.70 -28.75 -36.02
CA THR A 926 -64.66 -29.51 -37.28
C THR A 926 -64.31 -30.98 -37.03
N HIS A 927 -63.27 -31.26 -36.23
CA HIS A 927 -62.89 -32.62 -35.88
C HIS A 927 -63.99 -33.33 -35.08
N LEU A 928 -64.62 -32.66 -34.12
CA LEU A 928 -65.73 -33.20 -33.35
C LEU A 928 -66.95 -33.51 -34.23
N LEU A 929 -67.28 -32.67 -35.22
CA LEU A 929 -68.37 -32.94 -36.16
C LEU A 929 -68.12 -34.19 -37.02
N VAL A 930 -66.88 -34.42 -37.47
CA VAL A 930 -66.48 -35.66 -38.17
C VAL A 930 -66.68 -36.88 -37.26
N LYS A 931 -66.31 -36.78 -35.97
CA LYS A 931 -66.50 -37.87 -35.00
C LYS A 931 -67.97 -38.12 -34.67
N VAL A 932 -68.77 -37.07 -34.42
CA VAL A 932 -70.24 -37.16 -34.24
C VAL A 932 -70.90 -37.82 -35.45
N SER A 933 -70.53 -37.43 -36.68
CA SER A 933 -71.05 -38.05 -37.91
C SER A 933 -70.65 -39.53 -38.03
N SER A 934 -69.43 -39.89 -37.63
CA SER A 934 -68.96 -41.28 -37.58
C SER A 934 -69.73 -42.10 -36.53
N SER A 935 -70.02 -41.49 -35.38
CA SER A 935 -70.76 -42.09 -34.27
C SER A 935 -72.20 -42.41 -34.65
N LEU A 936 -72.88 -41.43 -35.27
CA LEU A 936 -74.22 -41.60 -35.84
C LEU A 936 -74.25 -42.78 -36.82
N LEU A 937 -73.31 -42.84 -37.77
CA LEU A 937 -73.21 -43.94 -38.73
C LEU A 937 -73.05 -45.30 -38.05
N ASN A 938 -72.18 -45.40 -37.04
CA ASN A 938 -71.94 -46.65 -36.31
C ASN A 938 -73.15 -47.06 -35.45
N ALA A 939 -73.83 -46.10 -34.82
CA ALA A 939 -75.04 -46.33 -34.04
C ALA A 939 -76.23 -46.76 -34.92
N PHE A 940 -76.42 -46.13 -36.09
CA PHE A 940 -77.42 -46.59 -37.06
C PHE A 940 -77.11 -47.98 -37.63
N ARG A 941 -75.82 -48.33 -37.82
CA ARG A 941 -75.39 -49.69 -38.21
C ARG A 941 -75.69 -50.77 -37.17
N ALA A 942 -75.95 -50.42 -35.90
CA ALA A 942 -76.30 -51.38 -34.86
C ALA A 942 -77.77 -51.87 -34.97
N ARG A 943 -78.66 -51.12 -35.63
CA ARG A 943 -80.08 -51.49 -35.79
C ARG A 943 -80.31 -52.39 -37.01
N SER A 944 -81.11 -53.43 -36.86
CA SER A 944 -81.34 -54.44 -37.91
C SER A 944 -82.26 -53.98 -39.04
N SER A 945 -83.26 -53.13 -38.76
CA SER A 945 -84.17 -52.55 -39.75
C SER A 945 -84.78 -51.23 -39.27
N PHE A 946 -85.28 -50.42 -40.20
CA PHE A 946 -85.97 -49.15 -39.91
C PHE A 946 -87.42 -49.16 -40.44
N SER A 947 -88.37 -48.84 -39.57
CA SER A 947 -89.75 -48.51 -39.95
C SER A 947 -89.84 -47.09 -40.52
N LEU A 948 -90.99 -46.71 -41.09
CA LEU A 948 -91.20 -45.35 -41.64
C LEU A 948 -90.96 -44.27 -40.57
N ALA A 949 -91.57 -44.39 -39.39
CA ALA A 949 -91.38 -43.43 -38.29
C ALA A 949 -89.93 -43.37 -37.79
N ALA A 950 -89.24 -44.52 -37.74
CA ALA A 950 -87.82 -44.60 -37.37
C ALA A 950 -86.91 -43.95 -38.43
N LEU A 951 -87.20 -44.13 -39.71
CA LEU A 951 -86.47 -43.52 -40.83
C LEU A 951 -86.66 -42.00 -40.86
N MET A 952 -87.90 -41.53 -40.65
CA MET A 952 -88.20 -40.11 -40.51
C MET A 952 -87.47 -39.49 -39.31
N GLN A 953 -87.43 -40.18 -38.15
CA GLN A 953 -86.68 -39.70 -36.99
C GLN A 953 -85.17 -39.64 -37.27
N ALA A 954 -84.56 -40.69 -37.84
CA ALA A 954 -83.13 -40.70 -38.16
C ALA A 954 -82.74 -39.58 -39.15
N THR A 955 -83.58 -39.32 -40.15
CA THR A 955 -83.37 -38.23 -41.11
C THR A 955 -83.54 -36.86 -40.44
N LEU A 956 -84.55 -36.68 -39.58
CA LEU A 956 -84.77 -35.44 -38.83
C LEU A 956 -83.60 -35.13 -37.87
N ASP A 957 -83.15 -36.13 -37.10
CA ASP A 957 -82.05 -36.03 -36.14
C ASP A 957 -80.71 -35.71 -36.87
N THR A 958 -80.44 -36.37 -38.01
CA THR A 958 -79.22 -36.14 -38.81
C THR A 958 -79.22 -34.76 -39.47
N GLU A 959 -80.32 -34.36 -40.12
CA GLU A 959 -80.46 -33.04 -40.76
C GLU A 959 -80.39 -31.90 -39.73
N PHE A 960 -80.89 -32.10 -38.50
CA PHE A 960 -80.83 -31.08 -37.45
C PHE A 960 -79.39 -30.78 -37.03
N ILE A 961 -78.56 -31.81 -36.84
CA ILE A 961 -77.13 -31.65 -36.52
C ILE A 961 -76.40 -31.01 -37.71
N ALA A 962 -76.55 -31.58 -38.92
CA ALA A 962 -75.86 -31.12 -40.12
C ALA A 962 -76.17 -29.65 -40.46
N GLN A 963 -77.44 -29.23 -40.40
CA GLN A 963 -77.82 -27.84 -40.71
C GLN A 963 -77.45 -26.86 -39.59
N THR A 964 -77.37 -27.31 -38.33
CA THR A 964 -76.99 -26.43 -37.19
C THR A 964 -75.47 -26.21 -37.13
N LEU A 965 -74.66 -27.21 -37.51
CA LEU A 965 -73.20 -27.16 -37.52
C LEU A 965 -72.60 -26.90 -38.91
N SER A 966 -73.41 -26.50 -39.90
CA SER A 966 -73.00 -26.31 -41.31
C SER A 966 -71.78 -25.41 -41.52
N GLN A 967 -71.48 -24.48 -40.61
CA GLN A 967 -70.27 -23.65 -40.64
C GLN A 967 -68.96 -24.45 -40.44
N TYR A 968 -69.02 -25.56 -39.70
CA TYR A 968 -67.87 -26.40 -39.35
C TYR A 968 -67.85 -27.72 -40.15
N SER A 969 -68.70 -27.84 -41.18
CA SER A 969 -68.75 -29.02 -42.04
C SER A 969 -67.58 -29.04 -43.02
N THR A 970 -66.86 -30.15 -43.06
CA THR A 970 -65.86 -30.48 -44.08
C THR A 970 -66.43 -31.42 -45.12
N ASP A 971 -65.72 -31.58 -46.23
CA ASP A 971 -66.01 -32.60 -47.24
C ASP A 971 -66.07 -33.99 -46.60
N GLN A 972 -65.11 -34.33 -45.73
CA GLN A 972 -65.11 -35.59 -44.97
C GLN A 972 -66.35 -35.78 -44.07
N ALA A 973 -66.79 -34.73 -43.36
CA ALA A 973 -68.02 -34.81 -42.57
C ALA A 973 -69.25 -35.04 -43.47
N SER A 974 -69.29 -34.37 -44.62
CA SER A 974 -70.36 -34.44 -45.61
C SER A 974 -70.40 -35.81 -46.32
N ASP A 975 -69.25 -36.43 -46.58
CA ASP A 975 -69.12 -37.79 -47.11
C ASP A 975 -69.65 -38.82 -46.11
N ILE A 976 -69.30 -38.70 -44.82
CA ILE A 976 -69.79 -39.60 -43.77
C ILE A 976 -71.30 -39.42 -43.57
N GLN A 977 -71.81 -38.18 -43.60
CA GLN A 977 -73.25 -37.92 -43.58
C GLN A 977 -73.96 -38.51 -44.82
N SER A 978 -73.33 -38.46 -45.99
CA SER A 978 -73.83 -39.13 -47.20
C SER A 978 -73.89 -40.66 -47.02
N GLN A 979 -72.89 -41.26 -46.36
CA GLN A 979 -72.90 -42.69 -46.03
C GLN A 979 -73.99 -43.06 -45.02
N ILE A 980 -74.40 -42.17 -44.10
CA ILE A 980 -75.55 -42.39 -43.21
C ILE A 980 -76.81 -42.61 -44.05
N TYR A 981 -77.08 -41.74 -45.04
CA TYR A 981 -78.26 -41.88 -45.90
C TYR A 981 -78.25 -43.19 -46.71
N VAL A 982 -77.08 -43.64 -47.20
CA VAL A 982 -76.93 -44.93 -47.90
C VAL A 982 -77.17 -46.12 -46.98
N GLU A 983 -76.68 -46.09 -45.73
CA GLU A 983 -76.87 -47.18 -44.77
C GLU A 983 -78.32 -47.26 -44.25
N LEU A 984 -78.97 -46.10 -44.05
CA LEU A 984 -80.41 -46.02 -43.76
C LEU A 984 -81.22 -46.62 -44.92
N ASP A 985 -80.97 -46.20 -46.16
CA ASP A 985 -81.66 -46.70 -47.36
C ASP A 985 -81.53 -48.22 -47.48
N ARG A 986 -80.31 -48.76 -47.33
CA ARG A 986 -80.01 -50.20 -47.37
C ARG A 986 -80.81 -51.06 -46.39
N ARG A 987 -81.25 -50.49 -45.25
CA ARG A 987 -81.95 -51.21 -44.16
C ARG A 987 -83.44 -50.85 -44.06
N THR A 988 -83.99 -50.21 -45.09
CA THR A 988 -85.42 -49.85 -45.18
C THR A 988 -86.16 -50.68 -46.22
N THR A 989 -87.47 -50.79 -46.07
CA THR A 989 -88.33 -51.41 -47.10
C THR A 989 -88.65 -50.39 -48.20
N ASN A 990 -88.83 -50.87 -49.43
CA ASN A 990 -89.14 -50.02 -50.59
C ASN A 990 -90.46 -49.22 -50.41
N GLU A 991 -91.39 -49.74 -49.61
CA GLU A 991 -92.63 -49.04 -49.23
C GLU A 991 -92.39 -47.88 -48.25
N ALA A 992 -91.47 -48.02 -47.29
CA ALA A 992 -91.09 -46.92 -46.40
C ALA A 992 -90.35 -45.81 -47.18
N ARG A 993 -89.54 -46.18 -48.16
CA ARG A 993 -88.79 -45.24 -49.02
C ARG A 993 -89.71 -44.32 -49.84
N THR A 994 -90.74 -44.87 -50.50
CA THR A 994 -91.67 -44.07 -51.31
C THR A 994 -92.55 -43.17 -50.44
N LYS A 995 -92.96 -43.64 -49.26
CA LYS A 995 -93.69 -42.83 -48.27
C LYS A 995 -92.82 -41.70 -47.69
N LEU A 996 -91.54 -41.93 -47.41
CA LEU A 996 -90.62 -40.88 -46.97
C LEU A 996 -90.55 -39.73 -47.99
N GLN A 997 -90.45 -40.04 -49.30
CA GLN A 997 -90.38 -39.00 -50.34
C GLN A 997 -91.58 -38.07 -50.36
N ALA A 998 -92.78 -38.56 -50.01
CA ALA A 998 -93.98 -37.73 -49.87
C ALA A 998 -93.95 -36.83 -48.62
N GLU A 999 -93.38 -37.31 -47.51
CA GLU A 999 -93.35 -36.60 -46.22
C GLU A 999 -92.16 -35.61 -46.08
N LEU A 1000 -91.12 -35.70 -46.92
CA LEU A 1000 -89.93 -34.82 -46.90
C LEU A 1000 -90.28 -33.32 -46.94
N GLY A 1001 -91.39 -32.94 -47.59
CA GLY A 1001 -91.86 -31.54 -47.65
C GLY A 1001 -92.23 -31.00 -46.27
N GLU A 1002 -93.02 -31.75 -45.51
CA GLU A 1002 -93.44 -31.38 -44.15
C GLU A 1002 -92.29 -31.49 -43.15
N MET A 1003 -91.42 -32.49 -43.30
CA MET A 1003 -90.21 -32.61 -42.45
C MET A 1003 -89.32 -31.37 -42.51
N ARG A 1004 -89.20 -30.71 -43.68
CA ARG A 1004 -88.47 -29.44 -43.82
C ARG A 1004 -89.13 -28.29 -43.03
N VAL A 1005 -90.46 -28.28 -42.93
CA VAL A 1005 -91.22 -27.29 -42.13
C VAL A 1005 -91.01 -27.55 -40.63
N VAL A 1006 -91.08 -28.81 -40.19
CA VAL A 1006 -90.79 -29.21 -38.80
C VAL A 1006 -89.36 -28.84 -38.41
N LEU A 1007 -88.37 -29.20 -39.24
CA LEU A 1007 -86.95 -28.91 -39.01
C LEU A 1007 -86.69 -27.39 -38.88
N LYS A 1008 -87.30 -26.58 -39.77
CA LYS A 1008 -87.21 -25.12 -39.69
C LYS A 1008 -87.81 -24.60 -38.38
N ARG A 1009 -89.00 -25.07 -37.99
CA ARG A 1009 -89.68 -24.71 -36.73
C ARG A 1009 -88.84 -25.06 -35.50
N LEU A 1010 -88.19 -26.23 -35.49
CA LEU A 1010 -87.31 -26.66 -34.39
C LEU A 1010 -86.07 -25.75 -34.28
N ARG A 1011 -85.37 -25.48 -35.39
CA ARG A 1011 -84.19 -24.60 -35.41
C ARG A 1011 -84.52 -23.13 -35.10
N ASP A 1012 -85.74 -22.68 -35.41
CA ASP A 1012 -86.21 -21.34 -35.02
C ASP A 1012 -86.55 -21.26 -33.52
N ARG A 1013 -87.02 -22.35 -32.90
CA ARG A 1013 -87.23 -22.45 -31.43
C ARG A 1013 -85.91 -22.49 -30.66
N THR A 1014 -84.97 -23.35 -31.03
CA THR A 1014 -83.66 -23.49 -30.37
C THR A 1014 -82.61 -22.47 -30.85
N LYS A 1015 -83.07 -21.40 -31.54
CA LYS A 1015 -82.23 -20.38 -32.17
C LYS A 1015 -81.32 -19.64 -31.19
N GLY A 1016 -81.73 -19.50 -29.93
CA GLY A 1016 -80.95 -18.85 -28.87
C GLY A 1016 -79.86 -19.77 -28.30
N GLU A 1017 -80.21 -21.03 -28.02
CA GLU A 1017 -79.31 -22.03 -27.42
C GLU A 1017 -78.12 -22.37 -28.34
N PHE A 1018 -78.38 -22.52 -29.64
CA PHE A 1018 -77.36 -22.83 -30.65
C PHE A 1018 -76.92 -21.61 -31.46
N ALA A 1019 -77.00 -20.41 -30.88
CA ALA A 1019 -76.59 -19.17 -31.54
C ALA A 1019 -75.08 -19.10 -31.80
N CYS A 1020 -74.26 -19.71 -30.94
CA CYS A 1020 -72.79 -19.70 -31.01
C CYS A 1020 -72.23 -20.30 -32.31
N PHE A 1021 -72.88 -21.32 -32.89
CA PHE A 1021 -72.42 -21.96 -34.12
C PHE A 1021 -72.74 -21.18 -35.40
N LYS A 1022 -73.40 -20.02 -35.30
CA LYS A 1022 -73.82 -19.23 -36.46
C LYS A 1022 -72.79 -18.17 -36.81
N LYS A 1023 -72.48 -18.07 -38.10
CA LYS A 1023 -71.62 -17.02 -38.64
C LYS A 1023 -72.18 -15.64 -38.26
N PRO A 1024 -71.43 -14.78 -37.55
CA PRO A 1024 -71.89 -13.44 -37.26
C PRO A 1024 -72.18 -12.73 -38.58
N ARG A 1025 -73.35 -12.08 -38.69
CA ARG A 1025 -73.68 -11.27 -39.87
C ARG A 1025 -72.63 -10.18 -39.98
N SER A 1026 -71.81 -10.23 -41.04
CA SER A 1026 -71.07 -9.06 -41.50
C SER A 1026 -72.05 -7.89 -41.60
N GLY A 1027 -71.69 -6.75 -41.02
CA GLY A 1027 -72.57 -5.60 -40.89
C GLY A 1027 -73.05 -5.13 -42.26
N GLY A 1028 -74.26 -5.53 -42.64
CA GLY A 1028 -74.89 -5.05 -43.87
C GLY A 1028 -75.07 -3.55 -43.76
N GLY A 1029 -74.35 -2.79 -44.59
CA GLY A 1029 -74.38 -1.34 -44.58
C GLY A 1029 -75.83 -0.83 -44.64
N SER A 1030 -76.11 0.21 -43.87
CA SER A 1030 -77.40 0.89 -43.91
C SER A 1030 -77.68 1.33 -45.34
N LYS A 1031 -78.76 0.82 -45.93
CA LYS A 1031 -79.37 1.50 -47.06
C LYS A 1031 -79.84 2.86 -46.54
N SER A 1032 -79.22 3.92 -47.04
CA SER A 1032 -79.71 5.29 -46.84
C SER A 1032 -81.13 5.37 -47.38
N SER A 1033 -82.07 5.74 -46.52
CA SER A 1033 -83.42 6.10 -46.93
C SER A 1033 -83.38 7.41 -47.74
N THR A 1034 -83.87 7.34 -48.98
CA THR A 1034 -84.56 8.43 -49.66
C THR A 1034 -86.01 8.03 -49.78
#